data_AF-A0AAW0KDR3-F1
#
_entry.id   AF-A0AAW0KDR3-F1
#
_cell.length_a   1.000
_cell.length_b   1.000
_cell.length_c   1.000
_cell.angle_alpha   90.00
_cell.angle_beta   90.00
_cell.angle_gamma   90.00
#
_symmetry.space_group_name_H-M   'P 1'
#
loop_
_entity.id
_entity.type
_entity.pdbx_description
1 polymer ?
#
loop_
_entity_poly.entity_id
_entity_poly.type
_entity_poly.pdbx_seq_one_letter_code
_entity_poly.pdbx_strand_id
1 'polypeptide(L)'
;VTLLCRDSEASTQNVSAATIGIIKSLIGHFDLDPNRAFDIVLECFELQPDNKIFLELIPIFPKSHASQILGFKFQYYQRMEVNSPVPFGLYKLTALLVKEEFIDLDSIYAHLLPNDDDAFEHYNAFCAKRLDEANKIGKINLAATGKDLMDDEKQGDVTIDLFSALDMETEAVVERFPELENNQTLGLLTGFLCVDDWYHAHILFGRLSPLNPVEHVQICNSLFRLIEKSISSAYDIVHQAHFQSFGSSSGASIDAMDVANSSVRGSFVDLPSELFQMLSCAGPYLYRDTLLLQKVCRVLRGYYLSALERVGNGDGALNPEIVIGGNRDPRLHLKQARSRIEEALGTCLLPSLQLIPANPAVGQEIWEVMNLLPYEARYRLYGEWEKDDEQIPMVLSARQTAKLDTRRILKRLAKENLKQLGRMVAKLAHANPMTVLRTIVHQIEAYRDMITPVVDAFKYLTQLEYDVLEYVVIERLAQGGRDKLKDDGLNLSDWLQSLASFWGHLCKKYPSMELRGLFQYLVNQLKKGQGIELVLLQELIQQMANFQYTENLTEEQLDAMAGSETLRYQATSFGVTRNNKALIKSTNRLRDSLLPKDEPKLAVPLLLLIAQHRSLVVINADAPYIKMVSEQFDRCHGTLLQYVEFLCSALTPALAYAQMIPSLHDLVHLYHLDPEVAFLIYRPVMRLFKCQGSSDVFWPLDDSYATNISTTNLDSEPTEYSGNVVLDLGSSKKPIIWSDLLDTVRTMLPSKAWNSLSPDLYATFWGLTLYDLYVPRNRYESEISKQHAALKALEELSDNSSSAITKRKKDKERIQESLDRLTSELRKHEENVTSVRRRLSHEKDKWWSSCPDTSKINMEFLQRCIFPRCTFSMPDAVYCAMFVHTLHSLGTPFFNTVNHIDVLICKTLQPMICCCTEYEAGRLGRFLCETLKIAYYWK
;
A
#
# COMPACT_ATOMS: atom_id res chain seq x y z
N VAL A 1 46.77 47.47 24.89
CA VAL A 1 45.90 48.32 24.04
C VAL A 1 46.62 48.74 22.75
N THR A 2 47.34 49.87 22.68
CA THR A 2 47.85 50.45 21.39
C THR A 2 48.64 49.50 20.49
N LEU A 3 49.41 48.57 21.07
CA LEU A 3 50.10 47.49 20.33
C LEU A 3 49.10 46.53 19.66
N LEU A 4 48.11 46.05 20.42
CA LEU A 4 47.10 45.08 19.98
C LEU A 4 46.17 45.65 18.90
N CYS A 5 45.93 46.96 18.91
CA CYS A 5 45.05 47.61 17.93
C CYS A 5 45.75 48.00 16.61
N ARG A 6 47.08 47.83 16.47
CA ARG A 6 47.85 48.27 15.30
C ARG A 6 48.01 47.22 14.20
N ASP A 7 48.02 45.94 14.54
CA ASP A 7 48.44 44.85 13.65
C ASP A 7 47.30 44.30 12.76
N SER A 8 46.47 45.17 12.18
CA SER A 8 45.25 44.77 11.44
C SER A 8 45.48 44.27 10.00
N GLU A 9 46.68 44.43 9.41
CA GLU A 9 46.87 44.31 7.94
C GLU A 9 47.99 43.35 7.47
N ALA A 10 48.67 42.59 8.35
CA ALA A 10 49.77 41.71 7.92
C ALA A 10 49.86 40.36 8.67
N SER A 11 49.19 39.34 8.15
CA SER A 11 49.26 37.96 8.66
C SER A 11 50.55 37.24 8.22
N THR A 12 51.61 37.36 9.01
CA THR A 12 52.80 36.49 8.90
C THR A 12 53.27 35.99 10.27
N GLN A 13 53.64 34.71 10.37
CA GLN A 13 54.06 34.03 11.62
C GLN A 13 55.26 34.71 12.32
N ASN A 14 56.02 35.54 11.61
CA ASN A 14 57.13 36.29 12.19
C ASN A 14 56.67 37.49 13.05
N VAL A 15 55.47 38.03 12.78
CA VAL A 15 54.92 39.18 13.52
C VAL A 15 54.35 38.74 14.87
N SER A 16 53.63 37.62 14.92
CA SER A 16 53.06 37.11 16.18
C SER A 16 54.15 36.79 17.22
N ALA A 17 55.23 36.12 16.83
CA ALA A 17 56.38 35.86 17.70
C ALA A 17 57.02 37.15 18.26
N ALA A 18 57.09 38.22 17.45
CA ALA A 18 57.59 39.52 17.89
C ALA A 18 56.62 40.19 18.88
N THR A 19 55.33 40.23 18.57
CA THR A 19 54.28 40.80 19.45
C THR A 19 54.18 40.05 20.78
N ILE A 20 54.31 38.71 20.77
CA ILE A 20 54.44 37.85 21.96
C ILE A 20 55.65 38.27 22.82
N GLY A 21 56.82 38.47 22.21
CA GLY A 21 58.04 38.90 22.90
C GLY A 21 57.89 40.29 23.54
N ILE A 22 57.27 41.22 22.81
CA ILE A 22 56.99 42.58 23.30
C ILE A 22 56.01 42.54 24.48
N ILE A 23 54.94 41.74 24.43
CA ILE A 23 53.96 41.65 25.52
C ILE A 23 54.58 41.06 26.79
N LYS A 24 55.41 40.00 26.67
CA LYS A 24 56.17 39.46 27.81
C LYS A 24 57.14 40.51 28.40
N SER A 25 57.80 41.29 27.54
CA SER A 25 58.65 42.40 27.97
C SER A 25 57.85 43.51 28.68
N LEU A 26 56.65 43.86 28.21
CA LEU A 26 55.81 44.89 28.83
C LEU A 26 55.28 44.46 30.19
N ILE A 27 54.84 43.20 30.33
CA ILE A 27 54.40 42.62 31.61
C ILE A 27 55.55 42.68 32.63
N GLY A 28 56.74 42.22 32.26
CA GLY A 28 57.90 42.21 33.16
C GLY A 28 58.56 43.58 33.42
N HIS A 29 58.44 44.54 32.50
CA HIS A 29 59.05 45.87 32.65
C HIS A 29 58.19 46.84 33.47
N PHE A 30 56.86 46.70 33.42
CA PHE A 30 55.90 47.56 34.13
C PHE A 30 55.19 46.86 35.31
N ASP A 31 55.60 45.64 35.66
CA ASP A 31 55.03 44.80 36.73
C ASP A 31 53.48 44.70 36.63
N LEU A 32 53.00 44.43 35.43
CA LEU A 32 51.56 44.39 35.13
C LEU A 32 50.94 43.08 35.63
N ASP A 33 49.80 43.18 36.31
CA ASP A 33 48.99 42.01 36.70
C ASP A 33 48.68 41.15 35.45
N PRO A 34 49.15 39.88 35.37
CA PRO A 34 48.89 39.00 34.26
C PRO A 34 47.40 38.77 33.98
N ASN A 35 46.54 38.82 35.01
CA ASN A 35 45.10 38.63 34.85
C ASN A 35 44.46 39.85 34.16
N ARG A 36 44.81 41.07 34.56
CA ARG A 36 44.33 42.29 33.88
C ARG A 36 44.96 42.47 32.49
N ALA A 37 46.20 42.00 32.29
CA ALA A 37 46.81 41.94 30.96
C ALA A 37 46.06 40.96 30.04
N PHE A 38 45.68 39.78 30.54
CA PHE A 38 44.85 38.81 29.81
C PHE A 38 43.46 39.36 29.49
N ASP A 39 42.81 39.99 30.46
CA ASP A 39 41.51 40.64 30.32
C ASP A 39 41.49 41.70 29.20
N ILE A 40 42.53 42.55 29.14
CA ILE A 40 42.72 43.52 28.04
C ILE A 40 42.96 42.83 26.68
N VAL A 41 43.64 41.68 26.66
CA VAL A 41 43.80 40.87 25.43
C VAL A 41 42.45 40.30 24.98
N LEU A 42 41.61 39.83 25.91
CA LEU A 42 40.24 39.37 25.62
C LEU A 42 39.34 40.52 25.13
N GLU A 43 39.38 41.70 25.75
CA GLU A 43 38.67 42.91 25.27
C GLU A 43 39.09 43.29 23.83
N CYS A 44 40.38 43.20 23.51
CA CYS A 44 40.86 43.48 22.15
C CYS A 44 40.45 42.39 21.15
N PHE A 45 40.41 41.13 21.57
CA PHE A 45 39.99 40.00 20.71
C PHE A 45 38.47 39.99 20.46
N GLU A 46 37.66 40.43 21.43
CA GLU A 46 36.23 40.67 21.24
C GLU A 46 35.95 41.72 20.14
N LEU A 47 36.75 42.79 20.11
CA LEU A 47 36.66 43.85 19.10
C LEU A 47 37.24 43.46 17.72
N GLN A 48 38.11 42.45 17.66
CA GLN A 48 38.79 41.99 16.43
C GLN A 48 38.79 40.45 16.32
N PRO A 49 37.61 39.81 16.19
CA PRO A 49 37.47 38.36 16.32
C PRO A 49 38.07 37.55 15.16
N ASP A 50 38.42 38.19 14.04
CA ASP A 50 38.96 37.52 12.85
C ASP A 50 40.51 37.55 12.82
N ASN A 51 41.15 38.21 13.78
CA ASN A 51 42.61 38.30 13.86
C ASN A 51 43.22 37.11 14.62
N LYS A 52 43.79 36.17 13.87
CA LYS A 52 44.41 34.93 14.39
C LYS A 52 45.58 35.17 15.35
N ILE A 53 46.19 36.35 15.39
CA ILE A 53 47.30 36.68 16.31
C ILE A 53 46.85 36.56 17.78
N PHE A 54 45.57 36.83 18.09
CA PHE A 54 45.06 36.67 19.45
C PHE A 54 45.02 35.20 19.91
N LEU A 55 44.70 34.25 19.01
CA LEU A 55 44.74 32.81 19.30
C LEU A 55 46.16 32.33 19.63
N GLU A 56 47.20 32.89 18.98
CA GLU A 56 48.60 32.59 19.30
C GLU A 56 49.09 33.26 20.60
N LEU A 57 48.41 34.31 21.08
CA LEU A 57 48.72 35.01 22.34
C LEU A 57 48.09 34.36 23.57
N ILE A 58 46.92 33.75 23.43
CA ILE A 58 46.13 33.15 24.53
C ILE A 58 46.92 32.10 25.35
N PRO A 59 47.72 31.17 24.76
CA PRO A 59 48.48 30.16 25.51
C PRO A 59 49.55 30.67 26.47
N ILE A 60 49.82 31.99 26.51
CA ILE A 60 50.80 32.61 27.41
C ILE A 60 50.24 32.75 28.83
N PHE A 61 48.91 32.78 28.98
CA PHE A 61 48.22 33.08 30.22
C PHE A 61 47.70 31.80 30.91
N PRO A 62 47.59 31.76 32.25
CA PRO A 62 47.20 30.56 32.97
C PRO A 62 45.73 30.18 32.73
N LYS A 63 45.50 28.97 32.17
CA LYS A 63 44.15 28.42 31.92
C LYS A 63 43.22 28.47 33.14
N SER A 64 43.75 28.26 34.35
CA SER A 64 42.98 28.19 35.60
C SER A 64 42.19 29.45 35.97
N HIS A 65 42.58 30.62 35.45
CA HIS A 65 41.90 31.90 35.72
C HIS A 65 41.06 32.38 34.53
N ALA A 66 41.19 31.75 33.36
CA ALA A 66 40.50 32.18 32.15
C ALA A 66 38.97 31.98 32.22
N SER A 67 38.52 30.84 32.75
CA SER A 67 37.10 30.57 33.04
C SER A 67 36.52 31.58 34.04
N GLN A 68 37.26 31.90 35.11
CA GLN A 68 36.86 32.85 36.14
C GLN A 68 36.73 34.28 35.60
N ILE A 69 37.67 34.71 34.75
CA ILE A 69 37.64 36.05 34.12
C ILE A 69 36.45 36.17 33.16
N LEU A 70 36.22 35.16 32.30
CA LEU A 70 35.03 35.16 31.44
C LEU A 70 33.73 35.07 32.24
N GLY A 71 33.67 34.22 33.27
CA GLY A 71 32.54 34.13 34.19
C GLY A 71 32.22 35.48 34.84
N PHE A 72 33.23 36.23 35.29
CA PHE A 72 33.05 37.58 35.83
C PHE A 72 32.52 38.57 34.78
N LYS A 73 32.90 38.45 33.49
CA LYS A 73 32.30 39.24 32.41
C LYS A 73 30.84 38.89 32.18
N PHE A 74 30.47 37.61 32.13
CA PHE A 74 29.07 37.20 32.03
C PHE A 74 28.24 37.68 33.23
N GLN A 75 28.80 37.63 34.45
CA GLN A 75 28.20 38.16 35.67
C GLN A 75 28.09 39.68 35.73
N TYR A 76 28.94 40.44 35.01
CA TYR A 76 28.82 41.90 34.93
C TYR A 76 27.49 42.31 34.27
N TYR A 77 27.10 41.64 33.19
CA TYR A 77 25.84 41.86 32.48
C TYR A 77 24.60 41.29 33.19
N GLN A 78 24.77 40.57 34.31
CA GLN A 78 23.68 40.10 35.17
C GLN A 78 23.29 41.13 36.25
N ARG A 79 24.03 42.23 36.39
CA ARG A 79 23.78 43.24 37.44
C ARG A 79 22.59 44.13 37.07
N MET A 80 21.67 44.36 38.02
CA MET A 80 20.49 45.24 37.87
C MET A 80 20.82 46.70 37.48
N GLU A 81 22.09 47.10 37.53
CA GLU A 81 22.60 48.42 37.14
C GLU A 81 22.96 48.49 35.64
N VAL A 82 23.08 47.34 34.96
CA VAL A 82 23.56 47.18 33.58
C VAL A 82 22.41 46.72 32.68
N ASN A 83 21.57 47.66 32.24
CA ASN A 83 20.44 47.41 31.33
C ASN A 83 20.87 47.17 29.85
N SER A 84 21.97 46.47 29.62
CA SER A 84 22.47 46.11 28.28
C SER A 84 22.66 44.60 28.17
N PRO A 85 22.11 43.93 27.12
CA PRO A 85 22.31 42.51 26.91
C PRO A 85 23.80 42.21 26.70
N VAL A 86 24.18 40.96 26.96
CA VAL A 86 25.56 40.49 26.74
C VAL A 86 25.94 40.68 25.26
N PRO A 87 27.08 41.31 24.94
CA PRO A 87 27.53 41.47 23.57
C PRO A 87 27.75 40.13 22.87
N PHE A 88 27.28 40.03 21.62
CA PHE A 88 27.50 38.83 20.80
C PHE A 88 28.99 38.49 20.59
N GLY A 89 29.85 39.52 20.62
CA GLY A 89 31.31 39.35 20.61
C GLY A 89 31.82 38.46 21.74
N LEU A 90 31.30 38.62 22.96
CA LEU A 90 31.68 37.82 24.12
C LEU A 90 31.27 36.33 23.96
N TYR A 91 30.10 36.05 23.37
CA TYR A 91 29.69 34.68 23.06
C TYR A 91 30.57 34.06 21.96
N LYS A 92 30.88 34.79 20.87
CA LYS A 92 31.79 34.32 19.80
C LYS A 92 33.20 34.06 20.34
N LEU A 93 33.72 34.97 21.16
CA LEU A 93 35.01 34.85 21.86
C LEU A 93 35.07 33.60 22.75
N THR A 94 34.04 33.40 23.56
CA THR A 94 33.94 32.26 24.47
C THR A 94 33.89 30.93 23.71
N ALA A 95 33.10 30.86 22.63
CA ALA A 95 33.03 29.68 21.77
C ALA A 95 34.38 29.38 21.08
N LEU A 96 35.12 30.39 20.62
CA LEU A 96 36.48 30.22 20.06
C LEU A 96 37.47 29.65 21.10
N LEU A 97 37.41 30.13 22.34
CA LEU A 97 38.31 29.68 23.42
C LEU A 97 38.05 28.24 23.87
N VAL A 98 36.78 27.80 23.85
CA VAL A 98 36.41 26.41 24.13
C VAL A 98 36.79 25.49 22.95
N LYS A 99 36.59 25.95 21.70
CA LYS A 99 36.96 25.19 20.48
C LYS A 99 38.45 24.88 20.38
N GLU A 100 39.31 25.80 20.80
CA GLU A 100 40.78 25.63 20.82
C GLU A 100 41.28 24.93 22.11
N GLU A 101 40.41 24.24 22.84
CA GLU A 101 40.70 23.49 24.08
C GLU A 101 41.40 24.36 25.17
N PHE A 102 41.20 25.68 25.17
CA PHE A 102 41.80 26.56 26.17
C PHE A 102 40.99 26.58 27.47
N ILE A 103 39.67 26.40 27.40
CA ILE A 103 38.75 26.41 28.55
C ILE A 103 37.72 25.28 28.40
N ASP A 104 37.45 24.55 29.49
CA ASP A 104 36.42 23.51 29.50
C ASP A 104 35.02 24.13 29.52
N LEU A 105 34.10 23.60 28.70
CA LEU A 105 32.71 24.07 28.61
C LEU A 105 32.02 24.12 29.99
N ASP A 106 32.18 23.07 30.80
CA ASP A 106 31.58 22.97 32.13
C ASP A 106 32.08 24.04 33.11
N SER A 107 33.33 24.49 32.96
CA SER A 107 33.92 25.56 33.79
C SER A 107 33.32 26.92 33.50
N ILE A 108 32.78 27.16 32.30
CA ILE A 108 32.10 28.41 31.95
C ILE A 108 30.59 28.29 32.24
N TYR A 109 30.00 27.12 31.95
CA TYR A 109 28.58 26.86 32.15
C TYR A 109 28.12 27.14 33.59
N ALA A 110 28.94 26.78 34.59
CA ALA A 110 28.67 27.04 36.00
C ALA A 110 28.62 28.54 36.41
N HIS A 111 28.93 29.47 35.50
CA HIS A 111 28.86 30.92 35.72
C HIS A 111 27.74 31.62 34.93
N LEU A 112 27.02 30.89 34.07
CA LEU A 112 25.92 31.41 33.27
C LEU A 112 24.61 31.42 34.06
N LEU A 113 23.70 32.32 33.70
CA LEU A 113 22.33 32.38 34.22
C LEU A 113 21.31 32.54 33.07
N PRO A 114 20.02 32.19 33.28
CA PRO A 114 19.42 31.56 34.46
C PRO A 114 19.91 30.13 34.71
N ASN A 115 19.59 29.56 35.88
CA ASN A 115 19.80 28.12 36.11
C ASN A 115 18.88 27.31 35.18
N ASP A 116 19.33 26.13 34.79
CA ASP A 116 18.59 25.23 33.91
C ASP A 116 17.19 24.90 34.47
N ASP A 117 17.09 24.53 35.76
CA ASP A 117 15.82 24.18 36.42
C ASP A 117 14.80 25.33 36.38
N ASP A 118 15.21 26.55 36.74
CA ASP A 118 14.35 27.75 36.73
C ASP A 118 13.84 28.06 35.31
N ALA A 119 14.71 27.92 34.31
CA ALA A 119 14.37 28.13 32.91
C ALA A 119 13.39 27.05 32.39
N PHE A 120 13.62 25.79 32.77
CA PHE A 120 12.77 24.66 32.40
C PHE A 120 11.37 24.80 33.01
N GLU A 121 11.23 25.21 34.26
CA GLU A 121 9.91 25.46 34.88
C GLU A 121 9.13 26.57 34.15
N HIS A 122 9.78 27.69 33.81
CA HIS A 122 9.14 28.79 33.07
C HIS A 122 8.65 28.32 31.69
N TYR A 123 9.49 27.62 30.92
CA TYR A 123 9.12 27.13 29.60
C TYR A 123 8.02 26.05 29.68
N ASN A 124 8.09 25.12 30.63
CA ASN A 124 7.05 24.11 30.83
C ASN A 124 5.67 24.74 31.12
N ALA A 125 5.63 25.82 31.92
CA ALA A 125 4.40 26.56 32.17
C ALA A 125 3.85 27.26 30.91
N PHE A 126 4.74 27.84 30.08
CA PHE A 126 4.39 28.41 28.79
C PHE A 126 3.84 27.36 27.81
N CYS A 127 4.53 26.22 27.67
CA CYS A 127 4.11 25.09 26.84
C CYS A 127 2.75 24.53 27.28
N ALA A 128 2.52 24.34 28.58
CA ALA A 128 1.24 23.87 29.10
C ALA A 128 0.08 24.81 28.69
N LYS A 129 0.27 26.13 28.84
CA LYS A 129 -0.70 27.14 28.39
C LYS A 129 -0.98 27.03 26.88
N ARG A 130 0.07 26.90 26.04
CA ARG A 130 -0.06 26.77 24.58
C ARG A 130 -0.71 25.45 24.15
N LEU A 131 -0.41 24.33 24.82
CA LEU A 131 -1.08 23.04 24.59
C LEU A 131 -2.57 23.12 24.93
N ASP A 132 -2.95 23.83 26.00
CA ASP A 132 -4.34 24.07 26.36
C ASP A 132 -5.07 24.95 25.34
N GLU A 133 -4.41 25.96 24.77
CA GLU A 133 -4.94 26.80 23.68
C GLU A 133 -5.14 25.97 22.41
N ALA A 134 -4.13 25.21 21.97
CA ALA A 134 -4.24 24.29 20.84
C ALA A 134 -5.36 23.25 21.04
N ASN A 135 -5.50 22.71 22.25
CA ASN A 135 -6.58 21.78 22.61
C ASN A 135 -7.97 22.40 22.66
N LYS A 136 -8.12 23.73 22.67
CA LYS A 136 -9.42 24.43 22.56
C LYS A 136 -9.85 24.63 21.11
N ILE A 137 -8.93 24.54 20.14
CA ILE A 137 -9.25 24.67 18.70
C ILE A 137 -10.34 23.66 18.32
N GLY A 138 -11.46 24.19 17.82
CA GLY A 138 -12.61 23.40 17.40
C GLY A 138 -13.48 22.79 18.51
N LYS A 139 -13.25 23.15 19.78
CA LYS A 139 -14.19 22.89 20.88
C LYS A 139 -15.10 24.10 21.05
N ILE A 140 -16.39 23.93 20.78
CA ILE A 140 -17.39 24.99 20.99
C ILE A 140 -17.66 25.11 22.49
N ASN A 141 -17.46 26.31 23.04
CA ASN A 141 -17.82 26.59 24.43
C ASN A 141 -19.34 26.74 24.55
N LEU A 142 -20.01 25.79 25.21
CA LEU A 142 -21.47 25.79 25.40
C LEU A 142 -21.97 26.97 26.26
N ALA A 143 -21.08 27.68 26.95
CA ALA A 143 -21.39 28.92 27.68
C ALA A 143 -21.26 30.19 26.82
N ALA A 144 -20.84 30.09 25.55
CA ALA A 144 -20.77 31.23 24.64
C ALA A 144 -22.17 31.76 24.29
N THR A 145 -22.32 33.08 24.24
CA THR A 145 -23.60 33.72 23.93
C THR A 145 -24.00 33.47 22.48
N GLY A 146 -25.30 33.28 22.23
CA GLY A 146 -25.82 32.97 20.89
C GLY A 146 -25.57 34.01 19.79
N LYS A 147 -24.99 35.16 20.13
CA LYS A 147 -24.49 36.14 19.15
C LYS A 147 -23.15 35.71 18.55
N ASP A 148 -22.25 35.19 19.39
CA ASP A 148 -20.90 34.75 19.02
C ASP A 148 -20.96 33.47 18.14
N LEU A 149 -21.99 32.64 18.35
CA LEU A 149 -22.28 31.45 17.53
C LEU A 149 -22.92 31.78 16.17
N MET A 150 -23.53 32.95 16.00
CA MET A 150 -24.30 33.29 14.79
C MET A 150 -23.51 34.11 13.75
N ASP A 151 -22.35 34.66 14.09
CA ASP A 151 -21.53 35.40 13.11
C ASP A 151 -20.61 34.48 12.29
N ASP A 152 -20.19 33.33 12.85
CA ASP A 152 -19.42 32.27 12.16
C ASP A 152 -20.23 31.56 11.03
N GLU A 153 -21.56 31.50 11.12
CA GLU A 153 -22.39 30.75 10.15
C GLU A 153 -22.92 31.59 8.97
N LYS A 154 -22.77 32.93 8.99
CA LYS A 154 -23.42 33.83 8.02
C LYS A 154 -22.70 34.00 6.68
N GLN A 155 -21.48 33.50 6.52
CA GLN A 155 -20.77 33.54 5.24
C GLN A 155 -20.95 32.22 4.46
N GLY A 156 -21.55 32.34 3.28
CA GLY A 156 -21.85 31.21 2.39
C GLY A 156 -20.62 30.53 1.79
N ASP A 157 -19.46 31.19 1.83
CA ASP A 157 -18.19 30.63 1.37
C ASP A 157 -17.48 29.91 2.52
N VAL A 158 -16.80 28.80 2.23
CA VAL A 158 -15.95 28.13 3.21
C VAL A 158 -14.58 28.79 3.15
N THR A 159 -14.25 29.64 4.11
CA THR A 159 -12.88 30.12 4.27
C THR A 159 -12.03 29.05 4.98
N ILE A 160 -10.81 28.86 4.49
CA ILE A 160 -9.78 28.02 5.14
C ILE A 160 -8.59 28.93 5.35
N ASP A 161 -8.08 28.94 6.57
CA ASP A 161 -6.88 29.69 6.90
C ASP A 161 -5.71 28.74 7.11
N LEU A 162 -4.96 28.53 6.02
CA LEU A 162 -3.74 27.74 5.99
C LEU A 162 -2.57 28.36 6.79
N PHE A 163 -2.70 29.61 7.24
CA PHE A 163 -1.66 30.36 7.95
C PHE A 163 -1.95 30.54 9.43
N SER A 164 -3.21 30.47 9.86
CA SER A 164 -3.63 30.58 11.27
C SER A 164 -2.72 29.90 12.31
N ALA A 165 -2.28 28.65 12.06
CA ALA A 165 -1.37 27.94 12.96
C ALA A 165 0.08 28.50 12.97
N LEU A 166 0.55 29.06 11.84
CA LEU A 166 1.84 29.75 11.72
C LEU A 166 1.78 31.16 12.30
N ASP A 167 0.64 31.83 12.22
CA ASP A 167 0.43 33.15 12.82
C ASP A 167 0.47 33.03 14.35
N MET A 168 -0.23 32.03 14.93
CA MET A 168 -0.16 31.68 16.35
C MET A 168 1.26 31.31 16.84
N GLU A 169 2.09 30.72 15.98
CA GLU A 169 3.51 30.44 16.26
C GLU A 169 4.36 31.71 16.13
N THR A 170 4.10 32.55 15.14
CA THR A 170 4.83 33.82 14.96
C THR A 170 4.63 34.73 16.16
N GLU A 171 3.42 34.77 16.71
CA GLU A 171 3.12 35.41 18.00
C GLU A 171 3.90 34.76 19.17
N ALA A 172 4.00 33.41 19.23
CA ALA A 172 4.75 32.70 20.27
C ALA A 172 6.25 33.05 20.27
N VAL A 173 6.84 33.06 19.08
CA VAL A 173 8.25 33.38 18.87
C VAL A 173 8.57 34.83 19.23
N VAL A 174 7.60 35.75 19.04
CA VAL A 174 7.71 37.14 19.48
C VAL A 174 7.58 37.26 21.00
N GLU A 175 6.63 36.55 21.64
CA GLU A 175 6.52 36.48 23.11
C GLU A 175 7.82 36.00 23.77
N ARG A 176 8.51 35.05 23.14
CA ARG A 176 9.79 34.47 23.62
C ARG A 176 11.05 35.22 23.19
N PHE A 177 10.96 36.29 22.41
CA PHE A 177 12.14 37.05 21.98
C PHE A 177 13.03 37.53 23.15
N PRO A 178 12.48 38.04 24.28
CA PRO A 178 13.29 38.46 25.43
C PRO A 178 14.05 37.32 26.12
N GLU A 179 13.64 36.05 25.96
CA GLU A 179 14.37 34.92 26.55
C GLU A 179 15.75 34.77 25.91
N LEU A 180 15.90 35.10 24.62
CA LEU A 180 17.18 35.01 23.91
C LEU A 180 18.18 36.11 24.34
N GLU A 181 17.68 37.29 24.73
CA GLU A 181 18.51 38.39 25.22
C GLU A 181 18.95 38.19 26.68
N ASN A 182 18.10 37.55 27.50
CA ASN A 182 18.31 37.36 28.93
C ASN A 182 18.99 36.02 29.29
N ASN A 183 18.84 34.97 28.48
CA ASN A 183 19.42 33.65 28.76
C ASN A 183 20.80 33.49 28.13
N GLN A 184 21.84 33.45 28.98
CA GLN A 184 23.23 33.40 28.54
C GLN A 184 23.64 32.05 27.95
N THR A 185 22.94 30.95 28.28
CA THR A 185 23.20 29.62 27.70
C THR A 185 22.76 29.55 26.23
N LEU A 186 21.63 30.19 25.88
CA LEU A 186 21.14 30.33 24.50
C LEU A 186 22.03 31.26 23.67
N GLY A 187 22.52 32.35 24.27
CA GLY A 187 23.52 33.21 23.65
C GLY A 187 24.83 32.49 23.35
N LEU A 188 25.33 31.68 24.28
CA LEU A 188 26.54 30.86 24.09
C LEU A 188 26.36 29.78 23.02
N LEU A 189 25.20 29.10 22.98
CA LEU A 189 24.85 28.16 21.91
C LEU A 189 24.90 28.85 20.53
N THR A 190 24.36 30.06 20.43
CA THR A 190 24.43 30.88 19.20
C THR A 190 25.89 31.23 18.83
N GLY A 191 26.74 31.46 19.83
CA GLY A 191 28.19 31.61 19.67
C GLY A 191 28.86 30.38 19.05
N PHE A 192 28.63 29.18 19.58
CA PHE A 192 29.18 27.93 19.02
C PHE A 192 28.71 27.67 17.59
N LEU A 193 27.42 27.91 17.30
CA LEU A 193 26.87 27.80 15.96
C LEU A 193 27.46 28.81 14.98
N CYS A 194 27.87 30.00 15.43
CA CYS A 194 28.55 31.01 14.61
C CYS A 194 30.01 30.62 14.28
N VAL A 195 30.69 29.95 15.22
CA VAL A 195 32.10 29.55 15.13
C VAL A 195 32.28 28.20 14.39
N ASP A 196 31.20 27.62 13.85
CA ASP A 196 31.17 26.31 13.19
C ASP A 196 31.73 25.18 14.10
N ASP A 197 31.33 25.17 15.37
CA ASP A 197 31.66 24.10 16.33
C ASP A 197 30.40 23.28 16.65
N TRP A 198 30.24 22.16 15.94
CA TRP A 198 29.11 21.26 16.16
C TRP A 198 29.24 20.44 17.45
N TYR A 199 30.45 20.09 17.89
CA TYR A 199 30.62 19.16 19.02
C TYR A 199 30.11 19.78 20.33
N HIS A 200 30.57 20.99 20.63
CA HIS A 200 30.11 21.71 21.82
C HIS A 200 28.66 22.20 21.69
N ALA A 201 28.22 22.59 20.48
CA ALA A 201 26.82 22.93 20.23
C ALA A 201 25.88 21.72 20.46
N HIS A 202 26.25 20.51 20.05
CA HIS A 202 25.45 19.30 20.24
C HIS A 202 25.30 18.92 21.72
N ILE A 203 26.36 19.10 22.53
CA ILE A 203 26.29 18.92 23.99
C ILE A 203 25.28 19.91 24.61
N LEU A 204 25.32 21.17 24.20
CA LEU A 204 24.36 22.19 24.66
C LEU A 204 22.93 21.92 24.17
N PHE A 205 22.73 21.48 22.93
CA PHE A 205 21.41 21.03 22.45
C PHE A 205 20.86 19.87 23.29
N GLY A 206 21.72 18.94 23.71
CA GLY A 206 21.32 17.84 24.60
C GLY A 206 20.89 18.31 25.99
N ARG A 207 21.64 19.24 26.60
CA ARG A 207 21.30 19.82 27.93
C ARG A 207 20.06 20.70 27.89
N LEU A 208 19.98 21.58 26.90
CA LEU A 208 18.90 22.58 26.73
C LEU A 208 17.69 22.02 25.96
N SER A 209 17.66 20.71 25.66
CA SER A 209 16.55 20.06 24.95
C SER A 209 15.16 20.37 25.53
N PRO A 210 14.97 20.52 26.87
CA PRO A 210 13.67 20.90 27.42
C PRO A 210 13.20 22.30 27.01
N LEU A 211 14.10 23.25 26.72
CA LEU A 211 13.76 24.63 26.32
C LEU A 211 13.43 24.80 24.83
N ASN A 212 13.66 23.74 24.05
CA ASN A 212 13.50 23.73 22.60
C ASN A 212 14.21 24.94 21.92
N PRO A 213 15.55 25.03 21.99
CA PRO A 213 16.30 26.21 21.56
C PRO A 213 16.16 26.56 20.06
N VAL A 214 15.74 25.60 19.23
CA VAL A 214 15.53 25.79 17.78
C VAL A 214 14.25 26.60 17.49
N GLU A 215 13.34 26.73 18.44
CA GLU A 215 12.16 27.60 18.33
C GLU A 215 12.57 29.06 18.07
N HIS A 216 13.71 29.52 18.63
CA HIS A 216 14.27 30.84 18.36
C HIS A 216 14.89 30.95 16.96
N VAL A 217 14.43 31.94 16.18
CA VAL A 217 14.81 32.14 14.76
C VAL A 217 16.32 32.29 14.55
N GLN A 218 17.05 32.96 15.45
CA GLN A 218 18.50 33.15 15.30
C GLN A 218 19.29 31.84 15.43
N ILE A 219 18.93 31.00 16.40
CA ILE A 219 19.53 29.67 16.61
C ILE A 219 19.17 28.76 15.43
N CYS A 220 17.89 28.76 15.03
CA CYS A 220 17.37 28.02 13.88
C CYS A 220 18.15 28.33 12.59
N ASN A 221 18.29 29.61 12.23
CA ASN A 221 19.01 30.04 11.03
C ASN A 221 20.51 29.71 11.10
N SER A 222 21.12 29.79 12.29
CA SER A 222 22.51 29.43 12.49
C SER A 222 22.76 27.93 12.33
N LEU A 223 21.83 27.09 12.81
CA LEU A 223 21.82 25.64 12.57
C LEU A 223 21.60 25.31 11.09
N PHE A 224 20.67 25.99 10.41
CA PHE A 224 20.41 25.81 8.97
C PHE A 224 21.64 26.13 8.12
N ARG A 225 22.39 27.18 8.46
CA ARG A 225 23.68 27.50 7.82
C ARG A 225 24.70 26.36 7.95
N LEU A 226 24.76 25.69 9.11
CA LEU A 226 25.64 24.52 9.30
C LEU A 226 25.15 23.30 8.51
N ILE A 227 23.83 23.04 8.49
CA ILE A 227 23.23 21.99 7.67
C ILE A 227 23.55 22.24 6.20
N GLU A 228 23.29 23.44 5.66
CA GLU A 228 23.60 23.81 4.28
C GLU A 228 25.10 23.63 3.96
N LYS A 229 25.98 24.09 4.85
CA LYS A 229 27.43 23.91 4.71
C LYS A 229 27.80 22.42 4.65
N SER A 230 27.21 21.59 5.51
CA SER A 230 27.49 20.14 5.55
C SER A 230 27.00 19.38 4.32
N ILE A 231 25.85 19.77 3.74
CA ILE A 231 25.31 19.13 2.53
C ILE A 231 25.85 19.71 1.23
N SER A 232 26.48 20.89 1.23
CA SER A 232 26.92 21.61 0.02
C SER A 232 27.66 20.74 -0.99
N SER A 233 28.75 20.09 -0.56
CA SER A 233 29.55 19.18 -1.41
C SER A 233 28.76 18.01 -1.99
N ALA A 234 27.87 17.40 -1.19
CA ALA A 234 26.99 16.32 -1.63
C ALA A 234 25.90 16.83 -2.60
N TYR A 235 25.39 18.04 -2.36
CA TYR A 235 24.39 18.68 -3.23
C TYR A 235 24.98 19.01 -4.60
N ASP A 236 26.20 19.55 -4.66
CA ASP A 236 26.89 19.83 -5.92
C ASP A 236 27.11 18.56 -6.74
N ILE A 237 27.47 17.44 -6.09
CA ILE A 237 27.59 16.12 -6.72
C ILE A 237 26.25 15.67 -7.31
N VAL A 238 25.16 15.69 -6.53
CA VAL A 238 23.81 15.27 -6.98
C VAL A 238 23.29 16.18 -8.10
N HIS A 239 23.57 17.49 -8.01
CA HIS A 239 23.19 18.48 -9.01
C HIS A 239 23.91 18.23 -10.35
N GLN A 240 25.23 18.00 -10.32
CA GLN A 240 26.01 17.69 -11.52
C GLN A 240 25.53 16.39 -12.21
N ALA A 241 25.24 15.34 -11.43
CA ALA A 241 24.70 14.09 -11.96
C ALA A 241 23.33 14.28 -12.64
N HIS A 242 22.44 15.09 -12.06
CA HIS A 242 21.13 15.40 -12.66
C HIS A 242 21.24 16.14 -14.01
N PHE A 243 22.20 17.07 -14.16
CA PHE A 243 22.40 17.78 -15.44
C PHE A 243 22.97 16.87 -16.54
N GLN A 244 23.88 15.94 -16.20
CA GLN A 244 24.44 15.00 -17.17
C GLN A 244 23.37 14.04 -17.73
N SER A 245 22.39 13.65 -16.93
CA SER A 245 21.26 12.81 -17.36
C SER A 245 20.37 13.45 -18.43
N PHE A 246 20.35 14.79 -18.57
CA PHE A 246 19.57 15.49 -19.59
C PHE A 246 20.34 15.75 -20.90
N GLY A 247 21.68 15.61 -20.91
CA GLY A 247 22.52 15.94 -22.05
C GLY A 247 22.56 14.91 -23.19
N SER A 248 21.98 13.72 -23.00
CA SER A 248 22.22 12.55 -23.88
C SER A 248 21.11 12.29 -24.91
N SER A 249 20.24 13.27 -25.21
CA SER A 249 19.11 13.09 -26.16
C SER A 249 18.96 14.24 -27.16
N SER A 250 20.00 14.51 -27.95
CA SER A 250 19.87 15.17 -29.26
C SER A 250 20.97 14.67 -30.20
N GLY A 251 20.66 14.48 -31.47
CA GLY A 251 21.52 13.74 -32.42
C GLY A 251 22.42 14.60 -33.32
N ALA A 252 23.25 13.89 -34.08
CA ALA A 252 24.14 14.32 -35.18
C ALA A 252 25.58 14.78 -34.83
N SER A 253 26.53 13.90 -35.18
CA SER A 253 27.87 14.14 -35.79
C SER A 253 28.34 15.60 -35.96
N ILE A 254 29.57 16.03 -35.61
CA ILE A 254 30.94 15.66 -36.09
C ILE A 254 31.94 16.27 -35.05
N ASP A 255 33.17 15.83 -34.74
CA ASP A 255 34.17 14.90 -35.36
C ASP A 255 34.89 14.02 -34.30
N ALA A 256 36.06 13.42 -34.63
CA ALA A 256 36.90 12.62 -33.72
C ALA A 256 38.33 13.18 -33.50
N MET A 257 38.71 13.43 -32.23
CA MET A 257 40.00 13.07 -31.59
C MET A 257 40.11 13.68 -30.19
N ASP A 258 39.88 12.87 -29.15
CA ASP A 258 40.76 12.79 -27.97
C ASP A 258 40.29 11.65 -27.04
N VAL A 259 40.88 10.47 -27.21
CA VAL A 259 40.65 9.31 -26.33
C VAL A 259 41.76 9.27 -25.29
N ALA A 260 41.54 9.93 -24.16
CA ALA A 260 42.42 9.86 -22.99
C ALA A 260 41.61 9.88 -21.68
N ASN A 261 41.26 8.69 -21.19
CA ASN A 261 40.94 8.38 -19.79
C ASN A 261 39.99 9.32 -19.02
N SER A 262 38.71 9.38 -19.41
CA SER A 262 37.62 9.68 -18.47
C SER A 262 36.85 8.39 -18.12
N SER A 263 37.41 7.58 -17.22
CA SER A 263 36.64 6.49 -16.60
C SER A 263 35.43 7.08 -15.89
N VAL A 264 34.23 6.72 -16.33
CA VAL A 264 32.96 7.17 -15.73
C VAL A 264 32.84 6.59 -14.31
N ARG A 265 33.40 7.30 -13.34
CA ARG A 265 33.23 7.02 -11.91
C ARG A 265 31.97 7.74 -11.45
N GLY A 266 30.94 6.96 -11.10
CA GLY A 266 29.83 7.48 -10.30
C GLY A 266 30.39 8.10 -9.02
N SER A 267 30.08 9.37 -8.80
CA SER A 267 30.53 10.14 -7.65
C SER A 267 29.75 9.71 -6.41
N PHE A 268 30.37 8.84 -5.61
CA PHE A 268 29.79 8.33 -4.36
C PHE A 268 29.49 9.46 -3.38
N VAL A 269 28.22 9.59 -2.99
CA VAL A 269 27.78 10.50 -1.92
C VAL A 269 27.89 9.77 -0.58
N ASP A 270 28.77 10.25 0.29
CA ASP A 270 28.78 9.91 1.72
C ASP A 270 28.28 11.09 2.54
N LEU A 271 27.67 10.83 3.70
CA LEU A 271 27.11 11.88 4.56
C LEU A 271 27.62 11.77 6.01
N PRO A 272 28.08 12.89 6.61
CA PRO A 272 28.57 12.92 7.98
C PRO A 272 27.49 12.46 8.98
N SER A 273 27.88 11.77 10.04
CA SER A 273 26.99 11.41 11.16
C SER A 273 26.33 12.64 11.78
N GLU A 274 27.09 13.72 11.80
CA GLU A 274 26.78 15.02 12.40
C GLU A 274 25.57 15.66 11.72
N LEU A 275 25.38 15.47 10.40
CA LEU A 275 24.20 15.95 9.68
C LEU A 275 22.90 15.34 10.24
N PHE A 276 22.90 14.05 10.55
CA PHE A 276 21.69 13.38 11.06
C PHE A 276 21.39 13.84 12.49
N GLN A 277 22.41 14.11 13.30
CA GLN A 277 22.25 14.76 14.60
C GLN A 277 21.72 16.20 14.45
N MET A 278 22.22 16.98 13.49
CA MET A 278 21.72 18.35 13.20
C MET A 278 20.25 18.34 12.78
N LEU A 279 19.84 17.40 11.91
CA LEU A 279 18.45 17.23 11.50
C LEU A 279 17.56 16.79 12.67
N SER A 280 18.05 15.89 13.52
CA SER A 280 17.35 15.46 14.74
C SER A 280 17.16 16.62 15.73
N CYS A 281 18.18 17.45 15.96
CA CYS A 281 18.07 18.68 16.75
C CYS A 281 17.15 19.72 16.10
N ALA A 282 17.15 19.86 14.76
CA ALA A 282 16.29 20.80 14.05
C ALA A 282 14.80 20.45 14.17
N GLY A 283 14.47 19.17 14.33
CA GLY A 283 13.11 18.69 14.56
C GLY A 283 12.12 19.23 13.50
N PRO A 284 10.90 19.64 13.89
CA PRO A 284 9.92 20.13 12.93
C PRO A 284 10.27 21.50 12.31
N TYR A 285 11.27 22.23 12.81
CA TYR A 285 11.48 23.64 12.44
C TYR A 285 11.99 23.88 11.02
N LEU A 286 12.43 22.84 10.29
CA LEU A 286 12.90 22.96 8.90
C LEU A 286 11.84 23.51 7.92
N TYR A 287 10.56 23.57 8.32
CA TYR A 287 9.50 24.27 7.57
C TYR A 287 9.82 25.74 7.27
N ARG A 288 10.64 26.40 8.12
CA ARG A 288 11.03 27.81 7.97
C ARG A 288 11.93 28.05 6.75
N ASP A 289 12.66 27.04 6.28
CA ASP A 289 13.40 27.09 5.01
C ASP A 289 13.03 25.90 4.11
N THR A 290 11.96 26.10 3.33
CA THR A 290 11.49 25.11 2.35
C THR A 290 12.51 24.82 1.24
N LEU A 291 13.48 25.71 0.96
CA LEU A 291 14.52 25.47 -0.04
C LEU A 291 15.60 24.54 0.52
N LEU A 292 16.04 24.77 1.77
CA LEU A 292 16.95 23.87 2.46
C LEU A 292 16.33 22.48 2.63
N LEU A 293 15.05 22.39 2.98
CA LEU A 293 14.33 21.12 3.07
C LEU A 293 14.40 20.34 1.74
N GLN A 294 14.14 20.99 0.60
CA GLN A 294 14.26 20.35 -0.72
C GLN A 294 15.71 19.93 -1.03
N LYS A 295 16.71 20.75 -0.68
CA LYS A 295 18.13 20.37 -0.82
C LYS A 295 18.46 19.11 -0.01
N VAL A 296 17.99 19.04 1.25
CA VAL A 296 18.17 17.88 2.14
C VAL A 296 17.50 16.63 1.54
N CYS A 297 16.25 16.70 1.07
CA CYS A 297 15.59 15.55 0.43
C CYS A 297 16.38 15.01 -0.76
N ARG A 298 16.85 15.87 -1.67
CA ARG A 298 17.65 15.45 -2.84
C ARG A 298 18.98 14.81 -2.46
N VAL A 299 19.64 15.33 -1.42
CA VAL A 299 20.91 14.80 -0.90
C VAL A 299 20.70 13.45 -0.22
N LEU A 300 19.66 13.29 0.61
CA LEU A 300 19.31 12.00 1.23
C LEU A 300 18.96 10.93 0.19
N ARG A 301 18.22 11.31 -0.87
CA ARG A 301 17.96 10.45 -2.04
C ARG A 301 19.26 10.04 -2.75
N GLY A 302 20.16 10.99 -3.03
CA GLY A 302 21.46 10.70 -3.64
C GLY A 302 22.35 9.77 -2.80
N TYR A 303 22.35 9.96 -1.48
CA TYR A 303 23.05 9.11 -0.51
C TYR A 303 22.51 7.67 -0.49
N TYR A 304 21.18 7.48 -0.50
CA TYR A 304 20.58 6.15 -0.55
C TYR A 304 20.88 5.42 -1.87
N LEU A 305 20.76 6.11 -3.01
CA LEU A 305 21.05 5.55 -4.31
C LEU A 305 22.55 5.17 -4.42
N SER A 306 23.45 6.02 -3.93
CA SER A 306 24.89 5.72 -3.81
C SER A 306 25.18 4.47 -2.96
N ALA A 307 24.41 4.27 -1.88
CA ALA A 307 24.51 3.08 -1.04
C ALA A 307 23.96 1.80 -1.73
N LEU A 308 22.91 1.92 -2.55
CA LEU A 308 22.37 0.81 -3.34
C LEU A 308 23.32 0.38 -4.46
N GLU A 309 23.90 1.32 -5.21
CA GLU A 309 24.86 1.05 -6.28
C GLU A 309 26.09 0.28 -5.79
N ARG A 310 26.56 0.57 -4.57
CA ARG A 310 27.64 -0.18 -3.90
C ARG A 310 27.30 -1.65 -3.65
N VAL A 311 26.03 -1.98 -3.40
CA VAL A 311 25.60 -3.38 -3.24
C VAL A 311 25.45 -4.05 -4.62
N GLY A 312 24.90 -3.36 -5.61
CA GLY A 312 24.73 -3.88 -6.98
C GLY A 312 26.05 -4.20 -7.68
N ASN A 313 27.08 -3.36 -7.53
CA ASN A 313 28.40 -3.57 -8.12
C ASN A 313 29.27 -4.59 -7.33
N GLY A 314 28.86 -4.98 -6.11
CA GLY A 314 29.63 -5.85 -5.23
C GLY A 314 29.68 -7.32 -5.66
N ASP A 315 28.70 -7.81 -6.43
CA ASP A 315 28.68 -9.19 -6.95
C ASP A 315 29.57 -9.37 -8.21
N GLY A 316 30.27 -8.32 -8.66
CA GLY A 316 30.80 -8.25 -10.02
C GLY A 316 32.21 -7.67 -10.24
N ALA A 317 33.08 -7.49 -9.24
CA ALA A 317 34.52 -7.30 -9.45
C ALA A 317 35.37 -7.40 -8.16
N LEU A 318 36.40 -8.25 -8.18
CA LEU A 318 37.52 -8.17 -7.24
C LEU A 318 38.46 -7.02 -7.68
N ASN A 319 38.53 -5.94 -6.90
CA ASN A 319 39.66 -4.99 -6.93
C ASN A 319 39.82 -4.33 -5.55
N PRO A 320 40.72 -4.83 -4.68
CA PRO A 320 40.83 -4.42 -3.27
C PRO A 320 41.77 -3.23 -3.06
N GLU A 321 41.76 -2.22 -3.92
CA GLU A 321 42.61 -1.02 -3.80
C GLU A 321 41.78 0.27 -3.85
N ILE A 322 41.31 0.67 -2.65
CA ILE A 322 41.19 2.02 -2.08
C ILE A 322 40.29 1.85 -0.85
N VAL A 323 40.91 1.52 0.30
CA VAL A 323 40.23 1.44 1.60
C VAL A 323 40.96 2.35 2.59
N ILE A 324 40.51 3.59 2.64
CA ILE A 324 40.79 4.52 3.74
C ILE A 324 39.42 4.99 4.24
N GLY A 325 39.06 4.64 5.47
CA GLY A 325 37.79 5.06 6.09
C GLY A 325 36.70 3.97 6.21
N GLY A 326 36.83 3.11 7.21
CA GLY A 326 35.73 2.88 8.17
C GLY A 326 34.33 2.40 7.75
N ASN A 327 34.11 1.56 6.73
CA ASN A 327 32.91 0.69 6.74
C ASN A 327 33.12 -0.60 5.93
N ARG A 328 33.13 -1.77 6.60
CA ARG A 328 33.70 -3.03 6.07
C ARG A 328 32.74 -3.95 5.30
N ASP A 329 31.49 -3.54 5.06
CA ASP A 329 30.53 -4.31 4.25
C ASP A 329 29.51 -3.36 3.56
N PRO A 330 29.39 -3.37 2.21
CA PRO A 330 28.38 -2.60 1.48
C PRO A 330 26.93 -2.83 1.95
N ARG A 331 26.59 -4.05 2.39
CA ARG A 331 25.24 -4.39 2.88
C ARG A 331 24.98 -3.75 4.26
N LEU A 332 26.01 -3.67 5.11
CA LEU A 332 25.94 -3.00 6.40
C LEU A 332 25.84 -1.47 6.23
N HIS A 333 26.56 -0.91 5.27
CA HIS A 333 26.45 0.50 4.88
C HIS A 333 25.03 0.84 4.40
N LEU A 334 24.43 0.03 3.51
CA LEU A 334 23.04 0.23 3.06
C LEU A 334 22.04 0.17 4.23
N LYS A 335 22.22 -0.75 5.18
CA LYS A 335 21.38 -0.83 6.38
C LYS A 335 21.51 0.41 7.27
N GLN A 336 22.72 0.94 7.45
CA GLN A 336 22.95 2.18 8.19
C GLN A 336 22.36 3.40 7.47
N ALA A 337 22.55 3.50 6.15
CA ALA A 337 21.97 4.57 5.33
C ALA A 337 20.44 4.59 5.43
N ARG A 338 19.80 3.42 5.33
CA ARG A 338 18.35 3.26 5.54
C ARG A 338 17.92 3.74 6.93
N SER A 339 18.57 3.29 8.00
CA SER A 339 18.22 3.68 9.37
C SER A 339 18.33 5.19 9.61
N ARG A 340 19.38 5.83 9.08
CA ARG A 340 19.59 7.28 9.19
C ARG A 340 18.58 8.10 8.39
N ILE A 341 18.12 7.59 7.25
CA ILE A 341 17.05 8.22 6.45
C ILE A 341 15.69 8.06 7.13
N GLU A 342 15.38 6.89 7.67
CA GLU A 342 14.18 6.64 8.46
C GLU A 342 14.12 7.60 9.68
N GLU A 343 15.25 7.79 10.38
CA GLU A 343 15.39 8.78 11.47
C GLU A 343 15.11 10.21 10.98
N ALA A 344 15.83 10.70 9.95
CA ALA A 344 15.66 12.05 9.44
C ALA A 344 14.24 12.34 8.90
N LEU A 345 13.57 11.33 8.33
CA LEU A 345 12.17 11.43 7.92
C LEU A 345 11.25 11.58 9.12
N GLY A 346 11.41 10.72 10.14
CA GLY A 346 10.53 10.68 11.32
C GLY A 346 10.72 11.85 12.28
N THR A 347 11.95 12.31 12.52
CA THR A 347 12.24 13.40 13.49
C THR A 347 12.07 14.80 12.90
N CYS A 348 12.33 14.96 11.60
CA CYS A 348 12.46 16.28 10.98
C CYS A 348 11.50 16.46 9.80
N LEU A 349 11.68 15.73 8.69
CA LEU A 349 11.02 16.07 7.41
C LEU A 349 9.50 15.90 7.45
N LEU A 350 9.00 14.81 8.04
CA LEU A 350 7.57 14.55 8.15
C LEU A 350 6.89 15.50 9.18
N PRO A 351 7.44 15.74 10.38
CA PRO A 351 6.95 16.80 11.27
C PRO A 351 6.97 18.20 10.64
N SER A 352 8.02 18.57 9.91
CA SER A 352 8.09 19.86 9.20
C SER A 352 6.98 20.05 8.17
N LEU A 353 6.58 18.98 7.45
CA LEU A 353 5.52 19.07 6.44
C LEU A 353 4.20 19.59 7.01
N GLN A 354 3.83 19.18 8.24
CA GLN A 354 2.61 19.61 8.93
C GLN A 354 2.51 21.13 9.13
N LEU A 355 3.66 21.82 9.11
CA LEU A 355 3.81 23.26 9.35
C LEU A 355 4.03 24.06 8.05
N ILE A 356 4.06 23.40 6.89
CA ILE A 356 4.20 24.06 5.60
C ILE A 356 2.80 24.33 5.03
N PRO A 357 2.42 25.59 4.75
CA PRO A 357 1.15 25.89 4.10
C PRO A 357 1.12 25.26 2.71
N ALA A 358 0.01 24.60 2.38
CA ALA A 358 -0.26 23.77 1.18
C ALA A 358 0.74 23.90 0.01
N ASN A 359 1.84 23.14 0.05
CA ASN A 359 2.90 23.16 -0.96
C ASN A 359 3.18 21.74 -1.52
N PRO A 360 2.53 21.34 -2.63
CA PRO A 360 2.69 20.01 -3.22
C PRO A 360 4.13 19.67 -3.64
N ALA A 361 4.96 20.67 -3.96
CA ALA A 361 6.32 20.43 -4.40
C ALA A 361 7.20 19.87 -3.27
N VAL A 362 7.00 20.34 -2.03
CA VAL A 362 7.71 19.79 -0.87
C VAL A 362 7.26 18.35 -0.57
N GLY A 363 5.95 18.08 -0.63
CA GLY A 363 5.42 16.72 -0.48
C GLY A 363 5.96 15.74 -1.53
N GLN A 364 6.15 16.20 -2.77
CA GLN A 364 6.77 15.40 -3.84
C GLN A 364 8.26 15.10 -3.57
N GLU A 365 9.04 16.07 -3.10
CA GLU A 365 10.47 15.86 -2.78
C GLU A 365 10.65 14.93 -1.57
N ILE A 366 9.76 15.00 -0.56
CA ILE A 366 9.70 14.01 0.53
C ILE A 366 9.29 12.63 -0.01
N TRP A 367 8.32 12.55 -0.93
CA TRP A 367 7.93 11.29 -1.57
C TRP A 367 9.08 10.64 -2.35
N GLU A 368 9.95 11.43 -2.99
CA GLU A 368 11.12 10.93 -3.71
C GLU A 368 12.20 10.31 -2.81
N VAL A 369 12.18 10.58 -1.50
CA VAL A 369 12.96 9.85 -0.49
C VAL A 369 12.19 8.65 0.03
N MET A 370 10.90 8.85 0.38
CA MET A 370 10.03 7.80 0.93
C MET A 370 9.86 6.61 0.00
N ASN A 371 9.74 6.81 -1.31
CA ASN A 371 9.51 5.74 -2.28
C ASN A 371 10.69 4.78 -2.48
N LEU A 372 11.87 5.14 -1.96
CA LEU A 372 13.08 4.31 -1.94
C LEU A 372 13.06 3.29 -0.79
N LEU A 373 12.22 3.54 0.22
CA LEU A 373 12.00 2.66 1.35
C LEU A 373 10.91 1.62 1.01
N PRO A 374 11.04 0.37 1.48
CA PRO A 374 9.98 -0.62 1.31
C PRO A 374 8.76 -0.22 2.17
N TYR A 375 7.57 -0.61 1.73
CA TYR A 375 6.31 -0.10 2.28
C TYR A 375 6.15 -0.34 3.79
N GLU A 376 6.73 -1.42 4.36
CA GLU A 376 6.71 -1.69 5.79
C GLU A 376 7.44 -0.62 6.61
N ALA A 377 8.49 -0.01 6.04
CA ALA A 377 9.18 1.12 6.66
C ALA A 377 8.34 2.40 6.54
N ARG A 378 7.75 2.67 5.36
CA ARG A 378 6.87 3.83 5.14
C ARG A 378 5.71 3.81 6.15
N TYR A 379 5.08 2.65 6.32
CA TYR A 379 3.93 2.49 7.22
C TYR A 379 4.29 2.58 8.69
N ARG A 380 5.46 2.08 9.10
CA ARG A 380 5.97 2.34 10.46
C ARG A 380 6.19 3.84 10.69
N LEU A 381 6.81 4.55 9.75
CA LEU A 381 6.98 6.01 9.85
C LEU A 381 5.63 6.72 9.97
N TYR A 382 4.61 6.33 9.19
CA TYR A 382 3.25 6.89 9.32
C TYR A 382 2.60 6.60 10.68
N GLY A 383 2.82 5.41 11.25
CA GLY A 383 2.37 5.08 12.61
C GLY A 383 3.12 5.80 13.73
N GLU A 384 4.36 6.24 13.48
CA GLU A 384 5.17 7.02 14.43
C GLU A 384 4.99 8.54 14.26
N TRP A 385 4.45 9.01 13.13
CA TRP A 385 4.34 10.42 12.73
C TRP A 385 3.33 11.23 13.55
N GLU A 386 2.15 10.67 13.83
CA GLU A 386 1.14 11.31 14.68
C GLU A 386 1.01 10.55 16.00
N LYS A 387 1.62 11.11 17.05
CA LYS A 387 1.44 10.66 18.44
C LYS A 387 0.27 11.40 19.08
N ASP A 388 -0.48 10.68 19.92
CA ASP A 388 -1.55 11.27 20.74
C ASP A 388 -0.94 12.20 21.81
N ASP A 389 0.18 11.78 22.43
CA ASP A 389 0.93 12.54 23.44
C ASP A 389 1.93 13.55 22.83
N GLU A 390 1.52 14.32 21.83
CA GLU A 390 2.37 15.37 21.25
C GLU A 390 2.72 16.45 22.27
N GLN A 391 4.02 16.73 22.39
CA GLN A 391 4.55 17.73 23.32
C GLN A 391 4.79 19.09 22.63
N ILE A 392 4.91 19.13 21.30
CA ILE A 392 5.20 20.37 20.56
C ILE A 392 3.89 21.15 20.29
N PRO A 393 3.67 22.33 20.91
CA PRO A 393 2.37 23.00 20.85
C PRO A 393 1.96 23.46 19.45
N MET A 394 2.93 23.93 18.65
CA MET A 394 2.74 24.34 17.26
C MET A 394 2.21 23.18 16.39
N VAL A 395 2.79 22.00 16.51
CA VAL A 395 2.42 20.78 15.74
C VAL A 395 1.04 20.28 16.16
N LEU A 396 0.69 20.40 17.45
CA LEU A 396 -0.68 20.16 17.92
C LEU A 396 -1.68 21.18 17.35
N SER A 397 -1.35 22.47 17.37
CA SER A 397 -2.19 23.54 16.81
C SER A 397 -2.51 23.30 15.33
N ALA A 398 -1.48 23.07 14.50
CA ALA A 398 -1.62 22.78 13.07
C ALA A 398 -2.56 21.60 12.78
N ARG A 399 -2.44 20.49 13.54
CA ARG A 399 -3.32 19.33 13.41
C ARG A 399 -4.76 19.62 13.84
N GLN A 400 -5.00 20.32 14.96
CA GLN A 400 -6.38 20.63 15.37
C GLN A 400 -7.07 21.60 14.39
N THR A 401 -6.34 22.58 13.85
CA THR A 401 -6.82 23.46 12.77
C THR A 401 -7.16 22.67 11.51
N ALA A 402 -6.24 21.84 11.00
CA ALA A 402 -6.46 21.02 9.81
C ALA A 402 -7.66 20.07 9.96
N LYS A 403 -7.85 19.49 11.15
CA LYS A 403 -8.99 18.64 11.53
C LYS A 403 -10.32 19.40 11.55
N LEU A 404 -10.32 20.62 12.10
CA LEU A 404 -11.49 21.51 12.13
C LEU A 404 -11.90 21.94 10.72
N ASP A 405 -10.97 22.44 9.91
CA ASP A 405 -11.27 22.89 8.55
C ASP A 405 -11.68 21.72 7.64
N THR A 406 -11.07 20.55 7.80
CA THR A 406 -11.52 19.32 7.12
C THR A 406 -13.00 19.02 7.43
N ARG A 407 -13.40 19.10 8.71
CA ARG A 407 -14.81 18.92 9.11
C ARG A 407 -15.72 20.00 8.53
N ARG A 408 -15.28 21.26 8.46
CA ARG A 408 -16.04 22.37 7.84
C ARG A 408 -16.29 22.13 6.35
N ILE A 409 -15.29 21.66 5.60
CA ILE A 409 -15.45 21.32 4.18
C ILE A 409 -16.41 20.14 4.00
N LEU A 410 -16.19 19.03 4.73
CA LEU A 410 -16.97 17.80 4.55
C LEU A 410 -18.47 18.02 4.80
N LYS A 411 -18.85 18.85 5.78
CA LYS A 411 -20.25 19.26 6.02
C LYS A 411 -20.96 19.88 4.81
N ARG A 412 -20.21 20.45 3.85
CA ARG A 412 -20.75 21.10 2.64
C ARG A 412 -20.36 20.38 1.34
N LEU A 413 -19.64 19.25 1.39
CA LEU A 413 -19.10 18.59 0.19
C LEU A 413 -20.18 17.85 -0.60
N ALA A 414 -20.53 18.39 -1.77
CA ALA A 414 -21.52 17.83 -2.68
C ALA A 414 -21.00 17.78 -4.13
N LYS A 415 -21.76 17.14 -5.03
CA LYS A 415 -21.38 17.05 -6.46
C LYS A 415 -21.32 18.40 -7.17
N GLU A 416 -22.09 19.39 -6.69
CA GLU A 416 -22.22 20.72 -7.30
C GLU A 416 -20.98 21.61 -7.04
N ASN A 417 -20.47 21.60 -5.81
CA ASN A 417 -19.33 22.44 -5.36
C ASN A 417 -17.99 21.67 -5.32
N LEU A 418 -18.00 20.40 -5.72
CA LEU A 418 -16.88 19.46 -5.78
C LEU A 418 -15.56 20.05 -6.30
N LYS A 419 -15.58 20.90 -7.34
CA LYS A 419 -14.34 21.46 -7.93
C LYS A 419 -13.62 22.44 -7.00
N GLN A 420 -14.37 23.24 -6.24
CA GLN A 420 -13.82 24.20 -5.29
C GLN A 420 -13.42 23.47 -4.01
N LEU A 421 -14.38 22.81 -3.37
CA LEU A 421 -14.14 22.11 -2.11
C LEU A 421 -13.13 20.95 -2.25
N GLY A 422 -13.11 20.23 -3.37
CA GLY A 422 -12.12 19.17 -3.60
C GLY A 422 -10.67 19.69 -3.74
N ARG A 423 -10.47 20.89 -4.29
CA ARG A 423 -9.15 21.55 -4.29
C ARG A 423 -8.75 21.99 -2.88
N MET A 424 -9.73 22.36 -2.06
CA MET A 424 -9.53 22.77 -0.67
C MET A 424 -9.17 21.59 0.23
N VAL A 425 -9.85 20.44 0.06
CA VAL A 425 -9.45 19.16 0.67
C VAL A 425 -8.02 18.80 0.31
N ALA A 426 -7.65 18.89 -0.97
CA ALA A 426 -6.29 18.58 -1.40
C ALA A 426 -5.26 19.55 -0.81
N LYS A 427 -5.54 20.87 -0.78
CA LYS A 427 -4.66 21.85 -0.10
C LYS A 427 -4.41 21.48 1.37
N LEU A 428 -5.44 21.10 2.12
CA LEU A 428 -5.28 20.63 3.49
C LEU A 428 -4.45 19.33 3.54
N ALA A 429 -4.72 18.37 2.66
CA ALA A 429 -3.99 17.10 2.59
C ALA A 429 -2.51 17.27 2.18
N HIS A 430 -2.16 18.27 1.35
CA HIS A 430 -0.78 18.58 1.00
C HIS A 430 0.06 19.11 2.17
N ALA A 431 -0.59 19.73 3.16
CA ALA A 431 0.05 20.21 4.39
C ALA A 431 0.02 19.14 5.50
N ASN A 432 -1.16 18.60 5.79
CA ASN A 432 -1.41 17.71 6.92
C ASN A 432 -2.08 16.40 6.46
N PRO A 433 -1.42 15.56 5.63
CA PRO A 433 -2.05 14.42 4.97
C PRO A 433 -2.66 13.44 5.98
N MET A 434 -1.93 13.10 7.04
CA MET A 434 -2.32 12.09 8.01
C MET A 434 -3.60 12.48 8.76
N THR A 435 -3.61 13.59 9.52
CA THR A 435 -4.79 14.14 10.20
C THR A 435 -5.99 14.33 9.27
N VAL A 436 -5.78 14.87 8.06
CA VAL A 436 -6.86 15.17 7.11
C VAL A 436 -7.49 13.88 6.58
N LEU A 437 -6.69 12.93 6.09
CA LEU A 437 -7.18 11.66 5.55
C LEU A 437 -7.82 10.79 6.65
N ARG A 438 -7.22 10.73 7.84
CA ARG A 438 -7.80 10.08 9.04
C ARG A 438 -9.18 10.66 9.37
N THR A 439 -9.32 11.98 9.34
CA THR A 439 -10.60 12.67 9.60
C THR A 439 -11.64 12.41 8.52
N ILE A 440 -11.23 12.35 7.25
CA ILE A 440 -12.12 12.06 6.11
C ILE A 440 -12.61 10.61 6.13
N VAL A 441 -11.72 9.64 6.36
CA VAL A 441 -12.08 8.21 6.45
C VAL A 441 -13.05 7.97 7.62
N HIS A 442 -12.82 8.61 8.77
CA HIS A 442 -13.74 8.52 9.91
C HIS A 442 -15.15 9.08 9.60
N GLN A 443 -15.27 10.09 8.75
CA GLN A 443 -16.57 10.60 8.29
C GLN A 443 -17.23 9.67 7.25
N ILE A 444 -16.45 9.00 6.39
CA ILE A 444 -16.94 7.98 5.47
C ILE A 444 -17.47 6.74 6.22
N GLU A 445 -16.79 6.31 7.29
CA GLU A 445 -17.24 5.21 8.16
C GLU A 445 -18.66 5.45 8.72
N ALA A 446 -19.03 6.72 8.95
CA ALA A 446 -20.35 7.10 9.46
C ALA A 446 -21.40 7.38 8.37
N TYR A 447 -20.99 7.86 7.19
CA TYR A 447 -21.91 8.39 6.17
C TYR A 447 -21.59 7.85 4.75
N ARG A 448 -22.20 6.72 4.39
CA ARG A 448 -21.97 6.02 3.12
C ARG A 448 -22.21 6.89 1.86
N ASP A 449 -23.16 7.81 1.90
CA ASP A 449 -23.47 8.67 0.74
C ASP A 449 -22.33 9.64 0.38
N MET A 450 -21.46 9.98 1.35
CA MET A 450 -20.28 10.82 1.13
C MET A 450 -19.16 10.12 0.35
N ILE A 451 -19.23 8.79 0.14
CA ILE A 451 -18.21 8.04 -0.61
C ILE A 451 -17.99 8.63 -1.99
N THR A 452 -19.06 8.87 -2.78
CA THR A 452 -18.87 9.32 -4.17
C THR A 452 -18.34 10.75 -4.28
N PRO A 453 -18.82 11.77 -3.52
CA PRO A 453 -18.20 13.10 -3.54
C PRO A 453 -16.76 13.12 -3.00
N VAL A 454 -16.42 12.33 -1.98
CA VAL A 454 -15.04 12.28 -1.43
C VAL A 454 -14.09 11.60 -2.41
N VAL A 455 -14.46 10.44 -2.96
CA VAL A 455 -13.69 9.78 -4.04
C VAL A 455 -13.59 10.69 -5.27
N ASP A 456 -14.55 11.60 -5.51
CA ASP A 456 -14.41 12.61 -6.55
C ASP A 456 -13.46 13.77 -6.19
N ALA A 457 -13.44 14.19 -4.92
CA ALA A 457 -12.53 15.23 -4.42
C ALA A 457 -11.06 14.78 -4.46
N PHE A 458 -10.80 13.49 -4.22
CA PHE A 458 -9.45 12.89 -4.18
C PHE A 458 -8.72 12.87 -5.53
N LYS A 459 -9.26 13.51 -6.57
CA LYS A 459 -8.60 13.72 -7.86
C LYS A 459 -7.32 14.56 -7.77
N TYR A 460 -7.22 15.44 -6.79
CA TYR A 460 -6.12 16.40 -6.68
C TYR A 460 -5.03 15.96 -5.68
N LEU A 461 -5.11 14.75 -5.13
CA LEU A 461 -4.11 14.25 -4.18
C LEU A 461 -2.79 13.87 -4.86
N THR A 462 -1.69 13.93 -4.11
CA THR A 462 -0.35 13.47 -4.53
C THR A 462 -0.15 11.97 -4.24
N GLN A 463 0.97 11.40 -4.73
CA GLN A 463 1.30 9.99 -4.45
C GLN A 463 1.58 9.74 -2.96
N LEU A 464 2.16 10.70 -2.23
CA LEU A 464 2.35 10.63 -0.78
C LEU A 464 1.01 10.48 -0.06
N GLU A 465 0.02 11.28 -0.43
CA GLU A 465 -1.31 11.24 0.17
C GLU A 465 -2.06 9.94 -0.15
N TYR A 466 -1.87 9.35 -1.33
CA TYR A 466 -2.43 8.04 -1.66
C TYR A 466 -1.81 6.90 -0.84
N ASP A 467 -0.50 6.94 -0.55
CA ASP A 467 0.17 5.94 0.30
C ASP A 467 -0.21 6.08 1.78
N VAL A 468 -0.27 7.33 2.29
CA VAL A 468 -0.80 7.63 3.63
C VAL A 468 -2.27 7.18 3.75
N LEU A 469 -3.07 7.29 2.69
CA LEU A 469 -4.46 6.83 2.67
C LEU A 469 -4.59 5.30 2.74
N GLU A 470 -3.71 4.51 2.09
CA GLU A 470 -3.67 3.05 2.28
C GLU A 470 -3.34 2.70 3.73
N TYR A 471 -2.33 3.37 4.32
CA TYR A 471 -1.99 3.20 5.73
C TYR A 471 -3.17 3.52 6.66
N VAL A 472 -3.82 4.67 6.49
CA VAL A 472 -4.98 5.07 7.32
C VAL A 472 -6.09 4.02 7.22
N VAL A 473 -6.39 3.47 6.04
CA VAL A 473 -7.42 2.42 5.89
C VAL A 473 -7.02 1.14 6.64
N ILE A 474 -5.75 0.72 6.58
CA ILE A 474 -5.25 -0.45 7.32
C ILE A 474 -5.26 -0.19 8.84
N GLU A 475 -4.87 1.01 9.28
CA GLU A 475 -4.92 1.44 10.68
C GLU A 475 -6.36 1.40 11.23
N ARG A 476 -7.34 1.88 10.44
CA ARG A 476 -8.76 1.72 10.79
C ARG A 476 -9.10 0.24 10.98
N LEU A 477 -8.78 -0.63 10.03
CA LEU A 477 -9.11 -2.05 10.10
C LEU A 477 -8.45 -2.76 11.30
N ALA A 478 -7.23 -2.36 11.64
CA ALA A 478 -6.46 -2.89 12.76
C ALA A 478 -6.87 -2.31 14.14
N GLN A 479 -7.64 -1.22 14.20
CA GLN A 479 -8.00 -0.56 15.45
C GLN A 479 -8.88 -1.47 16.33
N GLY A 480 -8.33 -1.88 17.49
CA GLY A 480 -9.04 -2.68 18.49
C GLY A 480 -10.23 -1.96 19.14
N GLY A 481 -11.10 -2.72 19.80
CA GLY A 481 -12.29 -2.19 20.48
C GLY A 481 -13.43 -1.79 19.53
N ARG A 482 -13.39 -2.21 18.26
CA ARG A 482 -14.46 -1.98 17.28
C ARG A 482 -14.95 -3.31 16.71
N ASP A 483 -16.21 -3.64 16.97
CA ASP A 483 -16.78 -4.86 16.45
C ASP A 483 -17.01 -4.79 14.92
N LYS A 484 -16.57 -5.85 14.24
CA LYS A 484 -16.69 -6.03 12.78
C LYS A 484 -18.07 -6.56 12.38
N LEU A 485 -18.83 -7.06 13.36
CA LEU A 485 -20.22 -7.49 13.27
C LEU A 485 -21.09 -6.55 14.11
N LYS A 486 -22.40 -6.53 13.87
CA LYS A 486 -23.38 -5.87 14.75
C LYS A 486 -23.67 -6.75 15.98
N ASP A 487 -24.39 -6.19 16.95
CA ASP A 487 -24.88 -6.90 18.15
C ASP A 487 -25.68 -8.17 17.82
N ASP A 488 -26.26 -8.24 16.62
CA ASP A 488 -26.96 -9.41 16.11
C ASP A 488 -26.04 -10.58 15.72
N GLY A 489 -24.72 -10.42 15.77
CA GLY A 489 -23.71 -11.45 15.43
C GLY A 489 -23.68 -11.88 13.96
N LEU A 490 -24.62 -11.44 13.14
CA LEU A 490 -24.80 -11.89 11.76
C LEU A 490 -24.39 -10.80 10.78
N ASN A 491 -24.91 -9.58 10.92
CA ASN A 491 -24.68 -8.52 9.95
C ASN A 491 -23.29 -7.88 10.14
N LEU A 492 -22.63 -7.56 9.03
CA LEU A 492 -21.41 -6.74 9.07
C LEU A 492 -21.74 -5.35 9.61
N SER A 493 -20.84 -4.78 10.41
CA SER A 493 -21.00 -3.41 10.92
C SER A 493 -21.04 -2.38 9.79
N ASP A 494 -21.84 -1.33 9.95
CA ASP A 494 -22.07 -0.34 8.89
C ASP A 494 -20.79 0.44 8.54
N TRP A 495 -19.89 0.61 9.51
CA TRP A 495 -18.59 1.23 9.30
C TRP A 495 -17.68 0.39 8.40
N LEU A 496 -17.67 -0.95 8.58
CA LEU A 496 -16.85 -1.86 7.77
C LEU A 496 -17.40 -1.98 6.35
N GLN A 497 -18.71 -2.05 6.18
CA GLN A 497 -19.35 -2.03 4.86
C GLN A 497 -19.06 -0.72 4.11
N SER A 498 -19.14 0.42 4.80
CA SER A 498 -18.87 1.74 4.21
C SER A 498 -17.39 1.90 3.83
N LEU A 499 -16.48 1.43 4.69
CA LEU A 499 -15.03 1.43 4.44
C LEU A 499 -14.65 0.52 3.25
N ALA A 500 -15.21 -0.70 3.17
CA ALA A 500 -15.01 -1.59 2.04
C ALA A 500 -15.50 -0.95 0.72
N SER A 501 -16.72 -0.41 0.72
CA SER A 501 -17.30 0.23 -0.47
C SER A 501 -16.53 1.47 -0.90
N PHE A 502 -16.05 2.28 0.06
CA PHE A 502 -15.14 3.39 -0.20
C PHE A 502 -13.85 2.92 -0.89
N TRP A 503 -13.19 1.91 -0.32
CA TRP A 503 -11.93 1.39 -0.83
C TRP A 503 -12.07 0.83 -2.25
N GLY A 504 -13.13 0.07 -2.53
CA GLY A 504 -13.42 -0.44 -3.87
C GLY A 504 -13.62 0.68 -4.91
N HIS A 505 -14.39 1.73 -4.57
CA HIS A 505 -14.61 2.88 -5.45
C HIS A 505 -13.35 3.71 -5.68
N LEU A 506 -12.58 3.97 -4.62
CA LEU A 506 -11.31 4.69 -4.66
C LEU A 506 -10.31 3.96 -5.56
N CYS A 507 -10.07 2.68 -5.27
CA CYS A 507 -9.10 1.87 -6.00
C CYS A 507 -9.48 1.79 -7.47
N LYS A 508 -10.72 1.41 -7.82
CA LYS A 508 -11.24 1.40 -9.20
C LYS A 508 -10.91 2.68 -9.98
N LYS A 509 -10.98 3.84 -9.34
CA LYS A 509 -10.85 5.15 -9.98
C LYS A 509 -9.42 5.66 -10.10
N TYR A 510 -8.56 5.44 -9.11
CA TYR A 510 -7.21 6.01 -9.04
C TYR A 510 -6.13 4.94 -9.23
N PRO A 511 -5.45 4.89 -10.39
CA PRO A 511 -4.36 3.94 -10.66
C PRO A 511 -3.21 4.00 -9.65
N SER A 512 -2.96 5.19 -9.09
CA SER A 512 -1.92 5.50 -8.10
C SER A 512 -2.04 4.77 -6.76
N MET A 513 -3.21 4.24 -6.42
CA MET A 513 -3.35 3.44 -5.19
C MET A 513 -2.53 2.16 -5.30
N GLU A 514 -1.59 2.00 -4.36
CA GLU A 514 -1.00 0.71 -4.04
C GLU A 514 -2.08 -0.17 -3.36
N LEU A 515 -1.84 -1.49 -3.36
CA LEU A 515 -2.76 -2.51 -2.81
C LEU A 515 -2.02 -3.60 -2.02
N ARG A 516 -0.68 -3.52 -1.98
CA ARG A 516 0.17 -4.58 -1.43
C ARG A 516 0.04 -4.66 0.08
N GLY A 517 -0.08 -3.50 0.75
CA GLY A 517 -0.29 -3.40 2.19
C GLY A 517 -1.58 -4.10 2.60
N LEU A 518 -2.68 -3.80 1.91
CA LEU A 518 -3.97 -4.42 2.21
C LEU A 518 -3.99 -5.93 1.95
N PHE A 519 -3.43 -6.43 0.84
CA PHE A 519 -3.39 -7.90 0.61
C PHE A 519 -2.52 -8.62 1.64
N GLN A 520 -1.39 -8.04 2.04
CA GLN A 520 -0.59 -8.61 3.12
C GLN A 520 -1.34 -8.59 4.46
N TYR A 521 -2.12 -7.53 4.74
CA TYR A 521 -3.00 -7.45 5.90
C TYR A 521 -4.04 -8.58 5.90
N LEU A 522 -4.78 -8.76 4.79
CA LEU A 522 -5.78 -9.83 4.66
C LEU A 522 -5.18 -11.23 4.81
N VAL A 523 -4.01 -11.49 4.18
CA VAL A 523 -3.26 -12.74 4.36
C VAL A 523 -2.88 -12.97 5.83
N ASN A 524 -2.47 -11.91 6.54
CA ASN A 524 -2.12 -11.99 7.96
C ASN A 524 -3.35 -12.22 8.86
N GLN A 525 -4.54 -11.71 8.51
CA GLN A 525 -5.77 -11.95 9.25
C GLN A 525 -6.31 -13.38 9.03
N LEU A 526 -6.27 -13.90 7.80
CA LEU A 526 -6.64 -15.29 7.52
C LEU A 526 -5.71 -16.28 8.25
N LYS A 527 -4.41 -15.99 8.33
CA LYS A 527 -3.45 -16.77 9.15
C LYS A 527 -3.75 -16.76 10.65
N LYS A 528 -4.44 -15.72 11.16
CA LYS A 528 -4.95 -15.65 12.53
C LYS A 528 -6.33 -16.31 12.70
N GLY A 529 -6.91 -16.86 11.62
CA GLY A 529 -8.27 -17.41 11.62
C GLY A 529 -9.39 -16.35 11.56
N GLN A 530 -9.10 -15.10 11.18
CA GLN A 530 -10.10 -14.04 11.03
C GLN A 530 -10.45 -13.82 9.54
N GLY A 531 -11.70 -14.13 9.14
CA GLY A 531 -12.17 -13.97 7.76
C GLY A 531 -13.19 -12.86 7.51
N ILE A 532 -13.68 -12.15 8.53
CA ILE A 532 -14.75 -11.14 8.38
C ILE A 532 -14.34 -10.01 7.41
N GLU A 533 -13.06 -9.68 7.36
CA GLU A 533 -12.49 -8.65 6.47
C GLU A 533 -12.38 -9.07 5.00
N LEU A 534 -12.73 -10.32 4.64
CA LEU A 534 -12.85 -10.74 3.24
C LEU A 534 -13.84 -9.89 2.43
N VAL A 535 -14.78 -9.19 3.08
CA VAL A 535 -15.65 -8.20 2.43
C VAL A 535 -14.88 -7.11 1.66
N LEU A 536 -13.67 -6.74 2.11
CA LEU A 536 -12.80 -5.79 1.38
C LEU A 536 -12.33 -6.38 0.05
N LEU A 537 -11.99 -7.68 0.03
CA LEU A 537 -11.61 -8.39 -1.19
C LEU A 537 -12.82 -8.54 -2.13
N GLN A 538 -13.99 -8.89 -1.60
CA GLN A 538 -15.23 -9.02 -2.38
C GLN A 538 -15.57 -7.71 -3.10
N GLU A 539 -15.59 -6.60 -2.39
CA GLU A 539 -15.93 -5.28 -2.94
C GLU A 539 -14.83 -4.75 -3.87
N LEU A 540 -13.54 -5.03 -3.61
CA LEU A 540 -12.46 -4.73 -4.55
C LEU A 540 -12.64 -5.45 -5.89
N ILE A 541 -12.92 -6.76 -5.87
CA ILE A 541 -13.15 -7.55 -7.07
C ILE A 541 -14.41 -7.05 -7.80
N GLN A 542 -15.50 -6.79 -7.07
CA GLN A 542 -16.74 -6.25 -7.64
C GLN A 542 -16.52 -4.87 -8.28
N GLN A 543 -15.77 -3.96 -7.66
CA GLN A 543 -15.56 -2.63 -8.20
C GLN A 543 -14.49 -2.59 -9.31
N MET A 544 -13.38 -3.30 -9.18
CA MET A 544 -12.25 -3.23 -10.12
C MET A 544 -12.32 -4.23 -11.27
N ALA A 545 -13.03 -5.36 -11.09
CA ALA A 545 -13.15 -6.42 -12.08
C ALA A 545 -14.60 -6.74 -12.50
N ASN A 546 -15.60 -6.23 -11.77
CA ASN A 546 -17.03 -6.42 -12.08
C ASN A 546 -17.49 -7.90 -12.01
N PHE A 547 -16.80 -8.73 -11.22
CA PHE A 547 -17.31 -10.02 -10.76
C PHE A 547 -18.06 -9.81 -9.45
N GLN A 548 -19.35 -10.13 -9.43
CA GLN A 548 -20.20 -10.04 -8.25
C GLN A 548 -20.74 -11.43 -7.90
N TYR A 549 -20.45 -11.89 -6.69
CA TYR A 549 -21.12 -13.07 -6.16
C TYR A 549 -22.61 -12.78 -5.92
N THR A 550 -23.50 -13.61 -6.47
CA THR A 550 -24.94 -13.49 -6.27
C THR A 550 -25.53 -14.87 -6.06
N GLU A 551 -26.00 -15.13 -4.84
CA GLU A 551 -26.65 -16.42 -4.50
C GLU A 551 -28.04 -16.52 -5.15
N ASN A 552 -28.87 -15.50 -4.92
CA ASN A 552 -30.26 -15.46 -5.36
C ASN A 552 -30.39 -15.00 -6.81
N LEU A 553 -30.06 -15.90 -7.74
CA LEU A 553 -30.24 -15.71 -9.18
C LEU A 553 -31.69 -15.95 -9.59
N THR A 554 -32.20 -15.15 -10.54
CA THR A 554 -33.48 -15.48 -11.20
C THR A 554 -33.30 -16.71 -12.10
N GLU A 555 -34.38 -17.44 -12.43
CA GLU A 555 -34.29 -18.58 -13.36
C GLU A 555 -33.67 -18.17 -14.70
N GLU A 556 -34.02 -16.97 -15.18
CA GLU A 556 -33.47 -16.35 -16.38
C GLU A 556 -31.96 -16.07 -16.34
N GLN A 557 -31.43 -15.76 -15.16
CA GLN A 557 -29.99 -15.55 -14.93
C GLN A 557 -29.26 -16.88 -14.74
N LEU A 558 -29.87 -17.84 -14.05
CA LEU A 558 -29.30 -19.16 -13.82
C LEU A 558 -29.19 -19.97 -15.12
N ASP A 559 -30.23 -19.93 -15.97
CA ASP A 559 -30.21 -20.49 -17.33
C ASP A 559 -29.16 -19.75 -18.20
N ALA A 560 -29.05 -18.45 -17.98
CA ALA A 560 -27.93 -17.57 -18.32
C ALA A 560 -26.53 -18.20 -18.16
N MET A 561 -26.29 -18.76 -16.97
CA MET A 561 -24.99 -19.28 -16.53
C MET A 561 -24.57 -20.58 -17.21
N ALA A 562 -25.47 -21.26 -17.92
CA ALA A 562 -25.09 -22.36 -18.80
C ALA A 562 -24.36 -21.90 -20.07
N GLY A 563 -24.49 -20.63 -20.47
CA GLY A 563 -23.96 -20.11 -21.72
C GLY A 563 -22.50 -19.62 -21.69
N SER A 564 -22.05 -19.17 -22.86
CA SER A 564 -20.75 -18.53 -23.05
C SER A 564 -20.68 -17.14 -22.37
N GLU A 565 -19.51 -16.51 -22.39
CA GLU A 565 -19.26 -15.23 -21.70
C GLU A 565 -20.18 -14.08 -22.12
N THR A 566 -20.51 -13.91 -23.41
CA THR A 566 -21.37 -12.79 -23.84
C THR A 566 -22.80 -12.95 -23.31
N LEU A 567 -23.37 -14.16 -23.38
CA LEU A 567 -24.70 -14.41 -22.83
C LEU A 567 -24.74 -14.25 -21.30
N ARG A 568 -23.72 -14.78 -20.59
CA ARG A 568 -23.60 -14.59 -19.13
C ARG A 568 -23.53 -13.12 -18.77
N TYR A 569 -22.71 -12.34 -19.49
CA TYR A 569 -22.56 -10.91 -19.27
C TYR A 569 -23.87 -10.13 -19.49
N GLN A 570 -24.64 -10.44 -20.54
CA GLN A 570 -25.96 -9.82 -20.78
C GLN A 570 -27.02 -10.27 -19.77
N ALA A 571 -26.95 -11.54 -19.35
CA ALA A 571 -27.63 -12.15 -18.21
C ALA A 571 -27.61 -11.32 -16.92
N THR A 572 -26.38 -11.00 -16.49
CA THR A 572 -26.08 -10.41 -15.18
C THR A 572 -26.00 -8.89 -15.22
N SER A 573 -25.63 -8.29 -16.36
CA SER A 573 -25.52 -6.84 -16.51
C SER A 573 -26.86 -6.23 -16.89
N PHE A 574 -27.58 -5.67 -15.90
CA PHE A 574 -28.83 -4.91 -16.08
C PHE A 574 -28.64 -3.62 -16.92
N GLY A 575 -28.41 -3.76 -18.23
CA GLY A 575 -28.34 -2.67 -19.21
C GLY A 575 -27.12 -1.74 -19.15
N VAL A 576 -26.21 -1.89 -18.17
CA VAL A 576 -25.08 -0.96 -18.01
C VAL A 576 -23.88 -1.35 -18.90
N THR A 577 -23.89 -0.93 -20.17
CA THR A 577 -22.68 -0.94 -21.02
C THR A 577 -21.62 0.02 -20.46
N ARG A 578 -20.75 -0.47 -19.57
CA ARG A 578 -19.59 0.28 -19.07
C ARG A 578 -18.44 0.27 -20.08
N ASN A 579 -17.54 1.25 -19.95
CA ASN A 579 -16.36 1.37 -20.80
C ASN A 579 -15.34 0.24 -20.52
N ASN A 580 -15.41 -0.86 -21.28
CA ASN A 580 -14.52 -2.04 -21.13
C ASN A 580 -13.04 -1.65 -20.98
N LYS A 581 -12.54 -0.64 -21.70
CA LYS A 581 -11.13 -0.20 -21.60
C LYS A 581 -10.70 0.30 -20.21
N ALA A 582 -11.60 0.91 -19.44
CA ALA A 582 -11.30 1.37 -18.09
C ALA A 582 -11.38 0.21 -17.07
N LEU A 583 -12.36 -0.68 -17.26
CA LEU A 583 -12.51 -1.89 -16.46
C LEU A 583 -11.31 -2.83 -16.63
N ILE A 584 -10.94 -3.17 -17.87
CA ILE A 584 -9.76 -4.01 -18.16
C ILE A 584 -8.48 -3.47 -17.52
N LYS A 585 -8.27 -2.13 -17.51
CA LYS A 585 -7.13 -1.51 -16.82
C LYS A 585 -7.18 -1.67 -15.30
N SER A 586 -8.36 -1.55 -14.68
CA SER A 586 -8.51 -1.76 -13.23
C SER A 586 -8.38 -3.24 -12.85
N THR A 587 -8.92 -4.16 -13.66
CA THR A 587 -8.75 -5.62 -13.52
C THR A 587 -7.29 -6.04 -13.65
N ASN A 588 -6.57 -5.56 -14.67
CA ASN A 588 -5.15 -5.86 -14.86
C ASN A 588 -4.30 -5.39 -13.68
N ARG A 589 -4.50 -4.15 -13.19
CA ARG A 589 -3.77 -3.69 -11.99
C ARG A 589 -4.11 -4.52 -10.74
N LEU A 590 -5.37 -4.90 -10.53
CA LEU A 590 -5.74 -5.78 -9.41
C LEU A 590 -4.96 -7.10 -9.46
N ARG A 591 -4.89 -7.74 -10.64
CA ARG A 591 -4.05 -8.91 -10.89
C ARG A 591 -2.57 -8.62 -10.63
N ASP A 592 -2.03 -7.55 -11.21
CA ASP A 592 -0.60 -7.22 -11.15
C ASP A 592 -0.15 -6.89 -9.71
N SER A 593 -1.06 -6.38 -8.87
CA SER A 593 -0.81 -6.19 -7.42
C SER A 593 -0.87 -7.47 -6.57
N LEU A 594 -1.56 -8.52 -7.04
CA LEU A 594 -1.57 -9.85 -6.44
C LEU A 594 -0.42 -10.74 -6.95
N LEU A 595 0.09 -10.43 -8.15
CA LEU A 595 1.19 -11.11 -8.84
C LEU A 595 2.29 -10.10 -9.23
N PRO A 596 2.93 -9.43 -8.24
CA PRO A 596 4.11 -8.61 -8.51
C PRO A 596 5.24 -9.45 -9.13
N LYS A 597 6.17 -8.78 -9.81
CA LYS A 597 7.39 -9.41 -10.34
C LYS A 597 8.28 -9.92 -9.21
N ASP A 598 8.38 -9.12 -8.15
CA ASP A 598 9.14 -9.40 -6.95
C ASP A 598 8.30 -10.23 -5.96
N GLU A 599 8.94 -11.14 -5.22
CA GLU A 599 8.26 -11.93 -4.18
C GLU A 599 7.93 -11.08 -2.92
N PRO A 600 6.99 -11.51 -2.06
CA PRO A 600 6.07 -12.63 -2.25
C PRO A 600 4.88 -12.32 -3.18
N LYS A 601 4.56 -13.26 -4.08
CA LYS A 601 3.31 -13.29 -4.85
C LYS A 601 2.16 -13.75 -3.95
N LEU A 602 1.15 -12.88 -3.76
CA LEU A 602 0.07 -13.11 -2.78
C LEU A 602 -1.15 -13.84 -3.36
N ALA A 603 -1.30 -13.96 -4.67
CA ALA A 603 -2.47 -14.60 -5.30
C ALA A 603 -2.74 -16.03 -4.84
N VAL A 604 -1.73 -16.92 -4.90
CA VAL A 604 -1.90 -18.33 -4.48
C VAL A 604 -2.00 -18.48 -2.96
N PRO A 605 -1.16 -17.82 -2.13
CA PRO A 605 -1.37 -17.81 -0.69
C PRO A 605 -2.76 -17.34 -0.26
N LEU A 606 -3.30 -16.29 -0.88
CA LEU A 606 -4.64 -15.79 -0.59
C LEU A 606 -5.72 -16.79 -1.00
N LEU A 607 -5.61 -17.41 -2.19
CA LEU A 607 -6.53 -18.46 -2.65
C LEU A 607 -6.58 -19.64 -1.69
N LEU A 608 -5.40 -20.17 -1.31
CA LEU A 608 -5.28 -21.31 -0.40
C LEU A 608 -5.80 -20.97 1.00
N LEU A 609 -5.49 -19.78 1.53
CA LEU A 609 -5.96 -19.36 2.84
C LEU A 609 -7.48 -19.14 2.89
N ILE A 610 -8.10 -18.62 1.82
CA ILE A 610 -9.57 -18.52 1.74
C ILE A 610 -10.19 -19.93 1.70
N ALA A 611 -9.62 -20.83 0.89
CA ALA A 611 -10.08 -22.21 0.77
C ALA A 611 -9.99 -22.98 2.11
N GLN A 612 -8.87 -22.85 2.83
CA GLN A 612 -8.68 -23.45 4.16
C GLN A 612 -9.55 -22.78 5.23
N HIS A 613 -9.74 -21.46 5.16
CA HIS A 613 -10.56 -20.73 6.13
C HIS A 613 -12.03 -21.17 6.07
N ARG A 614 -12.55 -21.53 4.89
CA ARG A 614 -13.89 -22.12 4.72
C ARG A 614 -14.12 -23.29 5.69
N SER A 615 -13.19 -24.24 5.72
CA SER A 615 -13.29 -25.43 6.58
C SER A 615 -12.92 -25.11 8.04
N LEU A 616 -12.01 -24.15 8.26
CA LEU A 616 -11.64 -23.67 9.60
C LEU A 616 -12.82 -23.04 10.37
N VAL A 617 -13.71 -22.30 9.69
CA VAL A 617 -14.91 -21.69 10.30
C VAL A 617 -15.79 -22.74 10.98
N VAL A 618 -15.88 -23.95 10.42
CA VAL A 618 -16.69 -25.04 10.99
C VAL A 618 -15.95 -25.75 12.13
N ILE A 619 -14.63 -25.95 12.00
CA ILE A 619 -13.81 -26.69 12.98
C ILE A 619 -13.56 -25.86 14.26
N ASN A 620 -13.25 -24.57 14.11
CA ASN A 620 -12.93 -23.65 15.21
C ASN A 620 -14.12 -22.75 15.56
N ALA A 621 -15.35 -23.27 15.43
CA ALA A 621 -16.59 -22.54 15.63
C ALA A 621 -16.83 -22.16 17.11
N ASP A 622 -16.25 -21.06 17.58
CA ASP A 622 -16.59 -20.42 18.85
C ASP A 622 -17.69 -19.37 18.63
N ALA A 623 -18.94 -19.83 18.54
CA ALA A 623 -20.10 -18.99 18.29
C ALA A 623 -21.31 -19.41 19.15
N PRO A 624 -22.10 -18.46 19.67
CA PRO A 624 -23.23 -18.75 20.56
C PRO A 624 -24.38 -19.53 19.91
N TYR A 625 -24.48 -19.53 18.57
CA TYR A 625 -25.50 -20.28 17.84
C TYR A 625 -25.07 -20.61 16.41
N ILE A 626 -25.56 -21.74 15.90
CA ILE A 626 -25.14 -22.35 14.62
C ILE A 626 -25.33 -21.39 13.42
N LYS A 627 -26.34 -20.51 13.45
CA LYS A 627 -26.60 -19.56 12.36
C LYS A 627 -25.43 -18.58 12.11
N MET A 628 -24.63 -18.24 13.13
CA MET A 628 -23.40 -17.45 12.93
C MET A 628 -22.36 -18.23 12.13
N VAL A 629 -22.20 -19.52 12.43
CA VAL A 629 -21.24 -20.40 11.75
C VAL A 629 -21.63 -20.58 10.29
N SER A 630 -22.92 -20.81 10.00
CA SER A 630 -23.41 -20.94 8.62
C SER A 630 -23.23 -19.66 7.82
N GLU A 631 -23.57 -18.49 8.38
CA GLU A 631 -23.38 -17.19 7.70
C GLU A 631 -21.90 -16.87 7.43
N GLN A 632 -21.00 -17.17 8.37
CA GLN A 632 -19.55 -17.01 8.18
C GLN A 632 -19.01 -17.95 7.09
N PHE A 633 -19.46 -19.21 7.09
CA PHE A 633 -19.10 -20.20 6.09
C PHE A 633 -19.59 -19.78 4.69
N ASP A 634 -20.86 -19.40 4.57
CA ASP A 634 -21.48 -18.97 3.31
C ASP A 634 -20.80 -17.72 2.74
N ARG A 635 -20.40 -16.76 3.58
CA ARG A 635 -19.60 -15.59 3.16
C ARG A 635 -18.19 -15.96 2.69
N CYS A 636 -17.50 -16.84 3.40
CA CYS A 636 -16.18 -17.31 3.00
C CYS A 636 -16.26 -18.07 1.66
N HIS A 637 -17.26 -18.93 1.51
CA HIS A 637 -17.54 -19.70 0.31
C HIS A 637 -17.89 -18.82 -0.90
N GLY A 638 -18.74 -17.80 -0.72
CA GLY A 638 -19.02 -16.81 -1.77
C GLY A 638 -17.78 -16.02 -2.19
N THR A 639 -16.90 -15.68 -1.23
CA THR A 639 -15.59 -15.05 -1.53
C THR A 639 -14.70 -15.98 -2.37
N LEU A 640 -14.64 -17.26 -2.02
CA LEU A 640 -13.84 -18.26 -2.73
C LEU A 640 -14.28 -18.39 -4.20
N LEU A 641 -15.59 -18.52 -4.43
CA LEU A 641 -16.17 -18.62 -5.77
C LEU A 641 -15.86 -17.36 -6.60
N GLN A 642 -16.09 -16.17 -6.03
CA GLN A 642 -15.79 -14.88 -6.68
C GLN A 642 -14.29 -14.73 -7.02
N TYR A 643 -13.40 -15.17 -6.12
CA TYR A 643 -11.96 -15.03 -6.30
C TYR A 643 -11.41 -16.00 -7.35
N VAL A 644 -11.91 -17.24 -7.40
CA VAL A 644 -11.56 -18.19 -8.46
C VAL A 644 -12.01 -17.68 -9.83
N GLU A 645 -13.25 -17.20 -9.96
CA GLU A 645 -13.75 -16.65 -11.24
C GLU A 645 -12.92 -15.43 -11.71
N PHE A 646 -12.60 -14.51 -10.79
CA PHE A 646 -11.72 -13.38 -11.05
C PHE A 646 -10.33 -13.83 -11.55
N LEU A 647 -9.68 -14.78 -10.86
CA LEU A 647 -8.35 -15.25 -11.24
C LEU A 647 -8.37 -15.94 -12.62
N CYS A 648 -9.41 -16.74 -12.92
CA CYS A 648 -9.55 -17.39 -14.22
C CYS A 648 -9.70 -16.38 -15.37
N SER A 649 -10.44 -15.29 -15.16
CA SER A 649 -10.65 -14.27 -16.20
C SER A 649 -9.48 -13.29 -16.33
N ALA A 650 -8.84 -12.90 -15.22
CA ALA A 650 -7.75 -11.93 -15.24
C ALA A 650 -6.43 -12.51 -15.79
N LEU A 651 -6.23 -13.82 -15.68
CA LEU A 651 -5.04 -14.54 -16.16
C LEU A 651 -5.25 -15.14 -17.55
N THR A 652 -5.26 -14.27 -18.56
CA THR A 652 -5.28 -14.64 -19.97
C THR A 652 -3.87 -14.61 -20.59
N PRO A 653 -3.45 -15.62 -21.38
CA PRO A 653 -4.17 -16.85 -21.72
C PRO A 653 -4.25 -17.84 -20.54
N ALA A 654 -5.21 -18.76 -20.58
CA ALA A 654 -5.48 -19.72 -19.49
C ALA A 654 -4.27 -20.58 -19.05
N LEU A 655 -3.24 -20.73 -19.90
CA LEU A 655 -1.96 -21.35 -19.53
C LEU A 655 -1.28 -20.62 -18.36
N ALA A 656 -1.41 -19.29 -18.25
CA ALA A 656 -0.83 -18.51 -17.17
C ALA A 656 -1.47 -18.85 -15.80
N TYR A 657 -2.79 -19.10 -15.79
CA TYR A 657 -3.49 -19.61 -14.61
C TYR A 657 -2.96 -20.99 -14.21
N ALA A 658 -2.82 -21.92 -15.15
CA ALA A 658 -2.32 -23.28 -14.89
C ALA A 658 -0.84 -23.31 -14.44
N GLN A 659 -0.01 -22.40 -14.95
CA GLN A 659 1.37 -22.22 -14.47
C GLN A 659 1.41 -21.75 -13.01
N MET A 660 0.49 -20.88 -12.59
CA MET A 660 0.40 -20.34 -11.24
C MET A 660 -0.11 -21.37 -10.21
N ILE A 661 -1.17 -22.12 -10.53
CA ILE A 661 -1.87 -23.01 -9.58
C ILE A 661 -1.00 -24.24 -9.20
N PRO A 662 -1.01 -24.70 -7.92
CA PRO A 662 -0.35 -25.95 -7.51
C PRO A 662 -0.88 -27.20 -8.25
N SER A 663 -0.18 -28.34 -8.15
CA SER A 663 -0.73 -29.57 -8.72
C SER A 663 -1.98 -30.03 -7.95
N LEU A 664 -2.87 -30.79 -8.60
CA LEU A 664 -4.04 -31.36 -7.94
C LEU A 664 -3.66 -32.22 -6.72
N HIS A 665 -2.51 -32.90 -6.80
CA HIS A 665 -1.93 -33.66 -5.69
C HIS A 665 -1.58 -32.73 -4.51
N ASP A 666 -0.93 -31.60 -4.76
CA ASP A 666 -0.54 -30.66 -3.69
C ASP A 666 -1.77 -30.00 -3.06
N LEU A 667 -2.79 -29.64 -3.85
CA LEU A 667 -4.05 -29.07 -3.35
C LEU A 667 -4.70 -30.00 -2.31
N VAL A 668 -4.75 -31.30 -2.56
CA VAL A 668 -5.38 -32.28 -1.65
C VAL A 668 -4.43 -32.76 -0.54
N HIS A 669 -3.17 -33.08 -0.84
CA HIS A 669 -2.27 -33.77 0.12
C HIS A 669 -1.29 -32.87 0.85
N LEU A 670 -0.91 -31.72 0.27
CA LEU A 670 -0.03 -30.75 0.93
C LEU A 670 -0.81 -29.63 1.60
N TYR A 671 -1.89 -29.16 0.96
CA TYR A 671 -2.72 -28.07 1.47
C TYR A 671 -4.04 -28.54 2.12
N HIS A 672 -4.33 -29.84 2.09
CA HIS A 672 -5.49 -30.46 2.76
C HIS A 672 -6.83 -29.82 2.39
N LEU A 673 -7.01 -29.46 1.12
CA LEU A 673 -8.29 -28.95 0.60
C LEU A 673 -9.26 -30.09 0.32
N ASP A 674 -10.54 -29.86 0.63
CA ASP A 674 -11.64 -30.77 0.28
C ASP A 674 -11.68 -31.02 -1.24
N PRO A 675 -12.00 -32.24 -1.72
CA PRO A 675 -11.98 -32.56 -3.15
C PRO A 675 -12.80 -31.60 -4.01
N GLU A 676 -13.99 -31.21 -3.57
CA GLU A 676 -14.85 -30.26 -4.29
C GLU A 676 -14.20 -28.87 -4.47
N VAL A 677 -13.42 -28.42 -3.48
CA VAL A 677 -12.66 -27.16 -3.53
C VAL A 677 -11.42 -27.30 -4.40
N ALA A 678 -10.71 -28.42 -4.30
CA ALA A 678 -9.57 -28.72 -5.17
C ALA A 678 -10.00 -28.78 -6.64
N PHE A 679 -11.16 -29.38 -6.95
CA PHE A 679 -11.72 -29.37 -8.30
C PHE A 679 -12.25 -28.02 -8.75
N LEU A 680 -12.85 -27.19 -7.88
CA LEU A 680 -13.17 -25.79 -8.25
C LEU A 680 -11.94 -25.08 -8.82
N ILE A 681 -10.81 -25.20 -8.12
CA ILE A 681 -9.54 -24.55 -8.49
C ILE A 681 -8.88 -25.20 -9.71
N TYR A 682 -8.92 -26.53 -9.83
CA TYR A 682 -8.17 -27.26 -10.85
C TYR A 682 -8.96 -27.53 -12.15
N ARG A 683 -10.30 -27.44 -12.15
CA ARG A 683 -11.15 -27.64 -13.34
C ARG A 683 -10.78 -26.77 -14.55
N PRO A 684 -10.37 -25.49 -14.41
CA PRO A 684 -9.84 -24.70 -15.54
C PRO A 684 -8.55 -25.28 -16.13
N VAL A 685 -7.69 -25.89 -15.30
CA VAL A 685 -6.43 -26.53 -15.72
C VAL A 685 -6.71 -27.82 -16.49
N MET A 686 -7.73 -28.59 -16.09
CA MET A 686 -8.14 -29.81 -16.80
C MET A 686 -8.54 -29.57 -18.26
N ARG A 687 -8.99 -28.35 -18.62
CA ARG A 687 -9.33 -27.97 -20.00
C ARG A 687 -8.14 -27.72 -20.93
N LEU A 688 -6.92 -27.84 -20.43
CA LEU A 688 -5.70 -27.61 -21.22
C LEU A 688 -5.04 -28.91 -21.70
N PHE A 689 -5.54 -30.08 -21.27
CA PHE A 689 -5.01 -31.38 -21.68
C PHE A 689 -5.22 -31.65 -23.18
N LYS A 690 -4.17 -32.15 -23.83
CA LYS A 690 -4.12 -32.44 -25.27
C LYS A 690 -3.74 -33.89 -25.52
N CYS A 691 -4.09 -34.40 -26.70
CA CYS A 691 -3.61 -35.70 -27.17
C CYS A 691 -2.15 -35.56 -27.64
N GLN A 692 -1.26 -36.47 -27.25
CA GLN A 692 0.16 -36.42 -27.57
C GLN A 692 0.39 -36.48 -29.10
N GLY A 693 0.71 -35.33 -29.70
CA GLY A 693 0.95 -35.18 -31.14
C GLY A 693 -0.03 -34.25 -31.88
N SER A 694 -1.12 -33.80 -31.23
CA SER A 694 -2.07 -32.83 -31.80
C SER A 694 -1.89 -31.43 -31.22
N SER A 695 -2.14 -30.40 -32.02
CA SER A 695 -2.21 -29.00 -31.56
C SER A 695 -3.47 -28.71 -30.74
N ASP A 696 -4.52 -29.50 -30.94
CA ASP A 696 -5.87 -29.15 -30.53
C ASP A 696 -6.18 -29.66 -29.12
N VAL A 697 -7.12 -28.98 -28.46
CA VAL A 697 -7.53 -29.33 -27.08
C VAL A 697 -8.35 -30.61 -27.11
N PHE A 698 -7.87 -31.64 -26.42
CA PHE A 698 -8.56 -32.92 -26.31
C PHE A 698 -9.67 -32.82 -25.27
N TRP A 699 -9.37 -32.40 -24.04
CA TRP A 699 -10.37 -32.36 -22.96
C TRP A 699 -11.10 -31.00 -22.90
N PRO A 700 -12.44 -30.91 -22.98
CA PRO A 700 -13.42 -31.99 -22.80
C PRO A 700 -14.01 -32.60 -24.10
N LEU A 701 -13.48 -32.26 -25.27
CA LEU A 701 -13.99 -32.67 -26.58
C LEU A 701 -13.70 -34.14 -26.93
N ASP A 702 -14.23 -34.59 -28.06
CA ASP A 702 -13.94 -35.88 -28.69
C ASP A 702 -12.87 -35.72 -29.78
N ASP A 703 -11.94 -36.67 -29.93
CA ASP A 703 -10.90 -36.61 -30.96
C ASP A 703 -11.46 -37.09 -32.31
N SER A 704 -11.75 -36.13 -33.19
CA SER A 704 -12.35 -36.37 -34.50
C SER A 704 -11.44 -37.14 -35.47
N TYR A 705 -10.13 -37.26 -35.21
CA TYR A 705 -9.19 -37.95 -36.09
C TYR A 705 -9.08 -39.46 -35.82
N ALA A 706 -9.45 -39.94 -34.64
CA ALA A 706 -9.39 -41.37 -34.31
C ALA A 706 -10.30 -42.23 -35.21
N THR A 707 -11.47 -41.72 -35.58
CA THR A 707 -12.50 -42.46 -36.34
C THR A 707 -12.22 -42.60 -37.85
N ASN A 708 -11.35 -41.75 -38.42
CA ASN A 708 -11.15 -41.69 -39.87
C ASN A 708 -10.12 -42.69 -40.41
N ILE A 709 -9.33 -43.34 -39.55
CA ILE A 709 -8.35 -44.37 -39.94
C ILE A 709 -9.00 -45.78 -39.88
N SER A 710 -10.03 -45.97 -39.05
CA SER A 710 -10.70 -47.26 -38.84
C SER A 710 -11.78 -47.61 -39.87
N THR A 711 -11.64 -47.18 -41.14
CA THR A 711 -12.48 -47.65 -42.26
C THR A 711 -11.71 -48.36 -43.38
N THR A 712 -10.39 -48.52 -43.24
CA THR A 712 -9.57 -49.36 -44.13
C THR A 712 -8.61 -50.25 -43.33
N ASN A 713 -9.14 -51.33 -42.76
CA ASN A 713 -8.63 -52.70 -42.85
C ASN A 713 -9.37 -53.61 -41.85
N LEU A 714 -9.79 -54.80 -42.30
CA LEU A 714 -10.22 -55.87 -41.40
C LEU A 714 -9.00 -56.51 -40.73
N ASP A 715 -9.26 -57.19 -39.61
CA ASP A 715 -8.39 -58.15 -38.92
C ASP A 715 -7.12 -57.60 -38.23
N SER A 716 -7.31 -57.05 -37.03
CA SER A 716 -6.36 -57.21 -35.91
C SER A 716 -7.07 -57.08 -34.55
N GLU A 717 -6.56 -57.77 -33.53
CA GLU A 717 -7.13 -57.79 -32.17
C GLU A 717 -7.09 -56.40 -31.50
N PRO A 718 -7.99 -56.11 -30.53
CA PRO A 718 -8.10 -54.80 -29.88
C PRO A 718 -6.92 -54.53 -28.95
N THR A 719 -5.80 -54.09 -29.53
CA THR A 719 -4.63 -53.62 -28.77
C THR A 719 -4.97 -52.27 -28.17
N GLU A 720 -4.74 -52.10 -26.86
CA GLU A 720 -5.12 -50.90 -26.11
C GLU A 720 -4.33 -49.64 -26.53
N TYR A 721 -4.84 -48.91 -27.52
CA TYR A 721 -4.34 -47.56 -27.83
C TYR A 721 -4.87 -46.53 -26.82
N SER A 722 -4.28 -46.53 -25.62
CA SER A 722 -4.34 -45.39 -24.72
C SER A 722 -3.46 -44.27 -25.27
N GLY A 723 -4.05 -43.38 -26.08
CA GLY A 723 -3.39 -42.14 -26.47
C GLY A 723 -3.08 -41.33 -25.22
N ASN A 724 -1.79 -41.14 -24.90
CA ASN A 724 -1.39 -40.42 -23.70
C ASN A 724 -1.89 -38.97 -23.78
N VAL A 725 -2.87 -38.65 -22.94
CA VAL A 725 -3.40 -37.30 -22.76
C VAL A 725 -2.46 -36.56 -21.81
N VAL A 726 -1.82 -35.49 -22.29
CA VAL A 726 -0.73 -34.79 -21.59
C VAL A 726 -1.02 -33.28 -21.50
N LEU A 727 -0.65 -32.70 -20.37
CA LEU A 727 -0.61 -31.26 -20.14
C LEU A 727 0.85 -30.81 -19.98
N ASP A 728 1.37 -30.11 -20.98
CA ASP A 728 2.66 -29.42 -20.90
C ASP A 728 2.44 -27.96 -20.47
N LEU A 729 3.04 -27.57 -19.35
CA LEU A 729 2.98 -26.21 -18.80
C LEU A 729 4.23 -25.38 -19.16
N GLY A 730 5.15 -25.94 -19.95
CA GLY A 730 6.44 -25.37 -20.29
C GLY A 730 7.51 -25.63 -19.23
N SER A 731 8.72 -25.11 -19.50
CA SER A 731 9.98 -25.41 -18.79
C SER A 731 10.03 -25.24 -17.26
N SER A 732 8.97 -24.73 -16.62
CA SER A 732 8.90 -24.51 -15.16
C SER A 732 8.27 -25.67 -14.37
N LYS A 733 7.55 -26.58 -15.02
CA LYS A 733 6.89 -27.74 -14.38
C LYS A 733 7.07 -29.00 -15.24
N LYS A 734 7.07 -30.18 -14.60
CA LYS A 734 7.03 -31.45 -15.34
C LYS A 734 5.70 -31.57 -16.10
N PRO A 735 5.66 -32.14 -17.32
CA PRO A 735 4.41 -32.42 -18.00
C PRO A 735 3.59 -33.40 -17.16
N ILE A 736 2.29 -33.15 -17.06
CA ILE A 736 1.35 -33.96 -16.28
C ILE A 736 0.64 -34.91 -17.23
N ILE A 737 0.71 -36.21 -16.98
CA ILE A 737 -0.02 -37.21 -17.77
C ILE A 737 -1.38 -37.46 -17.11
N TRP A 738 -2.41 -37.73 -17.91
CA TRP A 738 -3.75 -38.04 -17.41
C TRP A 738 -3.78 -39.25 -16.45
N SER A 739 -2.89 -40.24 -16.66
CA SER A 739 -2.66 -41.34 -15.71
C SER A 739 -2.32 -40.84 -14.30
N ASP A 740 -1.44 -39.86 -14.19
CA ASP A 740 -0.93 -39.33 -12.92
C ASP A 740 -2.03 -38.54 -12.19
N LEU A 741 -2.91 -37.90 -12.96
CA LEU A 741 -4.12 -37.26 -12.46
C LEU A 741 -5.11 -38.31 -11.94
N LEU A 742 -5.31 -39.43 -12.65
CA LEU A 742 -6.17 -40.52 -12.18
C LEU A 742 -5.59 -41.23 -10.94
N ASP A 743 -4.28 -41.39 -10.83
CA ASP A 743 -3.61 -41.90 -9.63
C ASP A 743 -3.78 -40.93 -8.45
N THR A 744 -3.67 -39.63 -8.69
CA THR A 744 -4.03 -38.61 -7.69
C THR A 744 -5.50 -38.76 -7.27
N VAL A 745 -6.42 -38.90 -8.22
CA VAL A 745 -7.86 -39.11 -7.94
C VAL A 745 -8.11 -40.35 -7.08
N ARG A 746 -7.45 -41.49 -7.37
CA ARG A 746 -7.57 -42.74 -6.58
C ARG A 746 -7.26 -42.54 -5.09
N THR A 747 -6.40 -41.59 -4.74
CA THR A 747 -6.05 -41.27 -3.34
C THR A 747 -7.04 -40.35 -2.63
N MET A 748 -7.99 -39.72 -3.33
CA MET A 748 -8.95 -38.77 -2.73
C MET A 748 -10.11 -39.44 -1.98
N LEU A 749 -10.47 -40.68 -2.36
CA LEU A 749 -11.56 -41.43 -1.73
C LEU A 749 -11.04 -42.70 -1.07
N PRO A 750 -11.71 -43.20 0.00
CA PRO A 750 -11.38 -44.48 0.60
C PRO A 750 -11.42 -45.63 -0.41
N SER A 751 -10.52 -46.60 -0.31
CA SER A 751 -10.42 -47.74 -1.24
C SER A 751 -11.73 -48.49 -1.49
N LYS A 752 -12.62 -48.55 -0.48
CA LYS A 752 -13.96 -49.17 -0.60
C LYS A 752 -14.91 -48.42 -1.54
N ALA A 753 -14.77 -47.11 -1.72
CA ALA A 753 -15.64 -46.33 -2.61
C ALA A 753 -15.39 -46.68 -4.08
N TRP A 754 -14.14 -46.99 -4.45
CA TRP A 754 -13.76 -47.43 -5.79
C TRP A 754 -14.29 -48.83 -6.18
N ASN A 755 -14.94 -49.55 -5.25
CA ASN A 755 -15.69 -50.77 -5.59
C ASN A 755 -17.03 -50.47 -6.29
N SER A 756 -17.50 -49.23 -6.26
CA SER A 756 -18.77 -48.76 -6.81
C SER A 756 -18.66 -47.49 -7.67
N LEU A 757 -17.44 -46.98 -7.86
CA LEU A 757 -17.13 -45.78 -8.65
C LEU A 757 -15.83 -46.01 -9.44
N SER A 758 -15.77 -45.50 -10.66
CA SER A 758 -14.53 -45.41 -11.45
C SER A 758 -13.80 -44.08 -11.18
N PRO A 759 -12.47 -44.08 -11.05
CA PRO A 759 -11.65 -42.86 -11.04
C PRO A 759 -11.86 -41.99 -12.29
N ASP A 760 -12.01 -42.60 -13.47
CA ASP A 760 -12.31 -41.92 -14.72
C ASP A 760 -13.65 -41.21 -14.67
N LEU A 761 -14.72 -41.89 -14.23
CA LEU A 761 -16.03 -41.27 -14.03
C LEU A 761 -15.94 -40.08 -13.06
N TYR A 762 -15.20 -40.24 -11.96
CA TYR A 762 -15.05 -39.20 -10.95
C TYR A 762 -14.32 -37.97 -11.52
N ALA A 763 -13.22 -38.17 -12.25
CA ALA A 763 -12.51 -37.11 -12.97
C ALA A 763 -13.38 -36.47 -14.07
N THR A 764 -14.12 -37.28 -14.84
CA THR A 764 -15.08 -36.81 -15.87
C THR A 764 -16.16 -35.93 -15.28
N PHE A 765 -16.79 -36.37 -14.18
CA PHE A 765 -17.79 -35.60 -13.46
C PHE A 765 -17.20 -34.27 -13.00
N TRP A 766 -16.19 -34.28 -12.13
CA TRP A 766 -15.65 -33.04 -11.53
C TRP A 766 -14.98 -32.08 -12.53
N GLY A 767 -14.46 -32.61 -13.65
CA GLY A 767 -13.82 -31.84 -14.72
C GLY A 767 -14.77 -31.11 -15.68
N LEU A 768 -16.01 -31.58 -15.84
CA LEU A 768 -17.02 -30.93 -16.69
C LEU A 768 -17.79 -29.82 -15.96
N THR A 769 -18.44 -28.94 -16.72
CA THR A 769 -19.34 -27.87 -16.23
C THR A 769 -20.69 -27.91 -16.94
N LEU A 770 -21.64 -27.07 -16.50
CA LEU A 770 -22.97 -26.96 -17.09
C LEU A 770 -22.93 -26.64 -18.60
N TYR A 771 -21.98 -25.81 -19.02
CA TYR A 771 -21.70 -25.46 -20.42
C TYR A 771 -21.45 -26.70 -21.31
N ASP A 772 -20.87 -27.76 -20.77
CA ASP A 772 -20.47 -28.94 -21.54
C ASP A 772 -21.61 -29.93 -21.75
N LEU A 773 -22.74 -29.77 -21.05
CA LEU A 773 -23.88 -30.68 -21.07
C LEU A 773 -25.16 -30.07 -21.63
N TYR A 774 -25.32 -28.75 -21.53
CA TYR A 774 -26.59 -28.07 -21.79
C TYR A 774 -26.40 -26.75 -22.55
N VAL A 775 -27.27 -26.49 -23.54
CA VAL A 775 -27.30 -25.26 -24.33
C VAL A 775 -28.60 -24.51 -24.04
N PRO A 776 -28.56 -23.28 -23.46
CA PRO A 776 -29.74 -22.48 -23.16
C PRO A 776 -30.28 -21.78 -24.42
N ARG A 777 -30.73 -22.55 -25.42
CA ARG A 777 -31.17 -22.07 -26.74
C ARG A 777 -32.17 -20.91 -26.64
N ASN A 778 -33.22 -21.08 -25.83
CA ASN A 778 -34.28 -20.09 -25.64
C ASN A 778 -33.74 -18.73 -25.14
N ARG A 779 -32.66 -18.72 -24.35
CA ARG A 779 -32.02 -17.49 -23.84
C ARG A 779 -31.20 -16.81 -24.93
N TYR A 780 -30.40 -17.57 -25.66
CA TYR A 780 -29.68 -17.07 -26.84
C TYR A 780 -30.65 -16.47 -27.87
N GLU A 781 -31.72 -17.18 -28.23
CA GLU A 781 -32.74 -16.71 -29.16
C GLU A 781 -33.49 -15.46 -28.67
N SER A 782 -33.86 -15.43 -27.38
CA SER A 782 -34.49 -14.25 -26.75
C SER A 782 -33.57 -13.03 -26.82
N GLU A 783 -32.29 -13.18 -26.48
CA GLU A 783 -31.35 -12.06 -26.44
C GLU A 783 -30.96 -11.59 -27.84
N ILE A 784 -30.73 -12.51 -28.79
CA ILE A 784 -30.56 -12.18 -30.23
C ILE A 784 -31.79 -11.41 -30.75
N SER A 785 -33.01 -11.83 -30.37
CA SER A 785 -34.24 -11.12 -30.73
C SER A 785 -34.32 -9.71 -30.14
N LYS A 786 -33.86 -9.49 -28.90
CA LYS A 786 -33.73 -8.15 -28.31
C LYS A 786 -32.72 -7.28 -29.06
N GLN A 787 -31.57 -7.83 -29.46
CA GLN A 787 -30.58 -7.09 -30.24
C GLN A 787 -31.11 -6.71 -31.64
N HIS A 788 -31.85 -7.60 -32.31
CA HIS A 788 -32.57 -7.27 -33.54
C HIS A 788 -33.63 -6.16 -33.35
N ALA A 789 -34.41 -6.21 -32.27
CA ALA A 789 -35.38 -5.17 -31.94
C ALA A 789 -34.70 -3.81 -31.67
N ALA A 790 -33.55 -3.80 -30.99
CA ALA A 790 -32.75 -2.60 -30.74
C ALA A 790 -32.16 -2.00 -32.04
N LEU A 791 -31.71 -2.84 -32.98
CA LEU A 791 -31.30 -2.39 -34.31
C LEU A 791 -32.45 -1.71 -35.06
N LYS A 792 -33.63 -2.33 -35.08
CA LYS A 792 -34.82 -1.78 -35.73
C LYS A 792 -35.24 -0.44 -35.11
N ALA A 793 -35.25 -0.34 -33.79
CA ALA A 793 -35.56 0.90 -33.08
C ALA A 793 -34.58 2.04 -33.40
N LEU A 794 -33.30 1.75 -33.64
CA LEU A 794 -32.30 2.76 -34.06
C LEU A 794 -32.53 3.26 -35.51
N GLU A 795 -33.10 2.43 -36.38
CA GLU A 795 -33.44 2.78 -37.76
C GLU A 795 -34.71 3.64 -37.84
N GLU A 796 -35.66 3.43 -36.93
CA GLU A 796 -36.92 4.19 -36.83
C GLU A 796 -36.74 5.61 -36.23
N LEU A 797 -35.55 5.96 -35.73
CA LEU A 797 -35.25 7.30 -35.18
C LEU A 797 -35.18 8.38 -36.29
N SER A 798 -36.00 9.42 -36.15
CA SER A 798 -36.15 10.51 -37.13
C SER A 798 -35.14 11.67 -37.00
N ASP A 799 -34.32 11.71 -35.94
CA ASP A 799 -33.33 12.78 -35.71
C ASP A 799 -32.14 12.67 -36.69
N ASN A 800 -32.18 13.48 -37.75
CA ASN A 800 -31.18 13.51 -38.82
C ASN A 800 -30.06 14.55 -38.61
N SER A 801 -29.83 15.00 -37.37
CA SER A 801 -28.63 15.77 -37.04
C SER A 801 -27.35 14.96 -37.27
N SER A 802 -26.25 15.60 -37.67
CA SER A 802 -24.98 14.91 -37.98
C SER A 802 -24.38 14.20 -36.76
N SER A 803 -24.62 14.73 -35.55
CA SER A 803 -24.29 14.09 -34.28
C SER A 803 -25.16 12.87 -33.99
N ALA A 804 -26.47 12.92 -34.26
CA ALA A 804 -27.34 11.75 -34.13
C ALA A 804 -27.03 10.66 -35.16
N ILE A 805 -26.74 11.01 -36.41
CA ILE A 805 -26.34 10.04 -37.47
C ILE A 805 -25.04 9.32 -37.08
N THR A 806 -24.01 10.06 -36.64
CA THR A 806 -22.74 9.45 -36.22
C THR A 806 -22.87 8.58 -34.96
N LYS A 807 -23.69 9.00 -33.99
CA LYS A 807 -24.04 8.19 -32.82
C LYS A 807 -24.81 6.92 -33.22
N ARG A 808 -25.88 7.03 -34.02
CA ARG A 808 -26.68 5.91 -34.52
C ARG A 808 -25.82 4.89 -35.27
N LYS A 809 -24.91 5.34 -36.14
CA LYS A 809 -23.96 4.45 -36.83
C LYS A 809 -23.10 3.64 -35.84
N LYS A 810 -22.51 4.30 -34.84
CA LYS A 810 -21.64 3.66 -33.83
C LYS A 810 -22.40 2.73 -32.88
N ASP A 811 -23.65 3.05 -32.55
CA ASP A 811 -24.50 2.18 -31.73
C ASP A 811 -25.01 0.97 -32.55
N LYS A 812 -25.33 1.15 -33.84
CA LYS A 812 -25.63 0.06 -34.78
C LYS A 812 -24.46 -0.90 -34.97
N GLU A 813 -23.24 -0.39 -35.19
CA GLU A 813 -22.02 -1.20 -35.26
C GLU A 813 -21.81 -2.04 -33.99
N ARG A 814 -22.00 -1.46 -32.79
CA ARG A 814 -21.85 -2.17 -31.52
C ARG A 814 -22.89 -3.29 -31.33
N ILE A 815 -24.15 -3.03 -31.68
CA ILE A 815 -25.21 -4.04 -31.55
C ILE A 815 -24.99 -5.16 -32.57
N GLN A 816 -24.57 -4.84 -33.80
CA GLN A 816 -24.22 -5.85 -34.79
C GLN A 816 -23.06 -6.73 -34.31
N GLU A 817 -21.96 -6.15 -33.79
CA GLU A 817 -20.87 -6.92 -33.17
C GLU A 817 -21.37 -7.86 -32.06
N SER A 818 -22.30 -7.39 -31.22
CA SER A 818 -22.87 -8.21 -30.13
C SER A 818 -23.72 -9.36 -30.66
N LEU A 819 -24.47 -9.12 -31.74
CA LEU A 819 -25.34 -10.10 -32.39
C LEU A 819 -24.52 -11.17 -33.11
N ASP A 820 -23.47 -10.76 -33.82
CA ASP A 820 -22.52 -11.66 -34.49
C ASP A 820 -21.81 -12.56 -33.45
N ARG A 821 -21.41 -12.00 -32.30
CA ARG A 821 -20.84 -12.77 -31.19
C ARG A 821 -21.83 -13.78 -30.61
N LEU A 822 -23.04 -13.37 -30.25
CA LEU A 822 -24.08 -14.28 -29.72
C LEU A 822 -24.39 -15.42 -30.69
N THR A 823 -24.51 -15.11 -31.98
CA THR A 823 -24.79 -16.11 -33.03
C THR A 823 -23.62 -17.07 -33.23
N SER A 824 -22.37 -16.59 -33.14
CA SER A 824 -21.18 -17.44 -33.18
C SER A 824 -21.02 -18.29 -31.92
N GLU A 825 -21.29 -17.73 -30.74
CA GLU A 825 -21.24 -18.43 -29.46
C GLU A 825 -22.26 -19.57 -29.40
N LEU A 826 -23.52 -19.33 -29.82
CA LEU A 826 -24.56 -20.36 -29.85
C LEU A 826 -24.10 -21.57 -30.68
N ARG A 827 -23.63 -21.35 -31.93
CA ARG A 827 -23.15 -22.44 -32.80
C ARG A 827 -21.98 -23.22 -32.18
N LYS A 828 -20.98 -22.52 -31.65
CA LYS A 828 -19.82 -23.14 -30.96
C LYS A 828 -20.24 -23.92 -29.71
N HIS A 829 -21.24 -23.44 -28.99
CA HIS A 829 -21.77 -24.10 -27.80
C HIS A 829 -22.52 -25.40 -28.18
N GLU A 830 -23.31 -25.38 -29.25
CA GLU A 830 -23.95 -26.59 -29.80
C GLU A 830 -22.93 -27.62 -30.30
N GLU A 831 -21.88 -27.16 -31.00
CA GLU A 831 -20.76 -27.99 -31.43
C GLU A 831 -20.02 -28.62 -30.24
N ASN A 832 -19.74 -27.83 -29.19
CA ASN A 832 -19.12 -28.30 -27.94
C ASN A 832 -19.95 -29.39 -27.28
N VAL A 833 -21.22 -29.12 -26.94
CA VAL A 833 -22.10 -30.09 -26.26
C VAL A 833 -22.29 -31.36 -27.11
N THR A 834 -22.37 -31.24 -28.43
CA THR A 834 -22.44 -32.40 -29.34
C THR A 834 -21.16 -33.24 -29.30
N SER A 835 -19.99 -32.60 -29.26
CA SER A 835 -18.69 -33.26 -29.15
C SER A 835 -18.52 -33.96 -27.79
N VAL A 836 -18.77 -33.25 -26.69
CA VAL A 836 -18.72 -33.83 -25.33
C VAL A 836 -19.68 -35.01 -25.22
N ARG A 837 -20.92 -34.89 -25.71
CA ARG A 837 -21.90 -36.00 -25.68
C ARG A 837 -21.44 -37.22 -26.47
N ARG A 838 -20.72 -37.04 -27.59
CA ARG A 838 -20.13 -38.15 -28.36
C ARG A 838 -19.05 -38.86 -27.55
N ARG A 839 -18.12 -38.10 -26.97
CA ARG A 839 -17.06 -38.61 -26.09
C ARG A 839 -17.63 -39.39 -24.89
N LEU A 840 -18.61 -38.82 -24.20
CA LEU A 840 -19.31 -39.49 -23.10
C LEU A 840 -20.01 -40.78 -23.56
N SER A 841 -20.54 -40.82 -24.79
CA SER A 841 -21.11 -42.05 -25.36
C SER A 841 -20.08 -43.15 -25.64
N HIS A 842 -18.80 -42.81 -25.83
CA HIS A 842 -17.69 -43.77 -25.95
C HIS A 842 -17.17 -44.24 -24.58
N GLU A 843 -17.18 -43.35 -23.57
CA GLU A 843 -16.71 -43.66 -22.21
C GLU A 843 -17.70 -44.46 -21.36
N LYS A 844 -19.02 -44.27 -21.58
CA LYS A 844 -20.10 -44.74 -20.70
C LYS A 844 -20.03 -46.21 -20.30
N ASP A 845 -19.57 -47.07 -21.20
CA ASP A 845 -19.53 -48.53 -21.00
C ASP A 845 -18.34 -48.97 -20.13
N LYS A 846 -17.35 -48.09 -19.90
CA LYS A 846 -16.18 -48.34 -19.04
C LYS A 846 -16.39 -47.92 -17.59
N TRP A 847 -17.22 -46.90 -17.31
CA TRP A 847 -17.33 -46.28 -15.99
C TRP A 847 -17.79 -47.21 -14.86
N TRP A 848 -18.61 -48.22 -15.14
CA TRP A 848 -19.16 -49.13 -14.11
C TRP A 848 -18.97 -50.62 -14.39
N SER A 849 -18.50 -51.01 -15.58
CA SER A 849 -18.28 -52.42 -15.95
C SER A 849 -17.21 -53.13 -15.12
N SER A 850 -16.30 -52.37 -14.50
CA SER A 850 -15.25 -52.90 -13.61
C SER A 850 -15.61 -52.86 -12.10
N CYS A 851 -16.81 -52.39 -11.73
CA CYS A 851 -17.21 -52.20 -10.33
C CYS A 851 -17.87 -53.48 -9.74
N PRO A 852 -17.30 -54.14 -8.71
CA PRO A 852 -17.90 -55.33 -8.11
C PRO A 852 -19.21 -55.06 -7.35
N ASP A 853 -19.34 -53.91 -6.67
CA ASP A 853 -20.48 -53.61 -5.80
C ASP A 853 -21.58 -52.82 -6.54
N THR A 854 -22.21 -53.46 -7.53
CA THR A 854 -23.22 -52.82 -8.41
C THR A 854 -24.44 -52.28 -7.67
N SER A 855 -24.86 -52.90 -6.56
CA SER A 855 -26.01 -52.47 -5.76
C SER A 855 -25.78 -51.15 -5.01
N LYS A 856 -24.53 -50.71 -4.84
CA LYS A 856 -24.16 -49.48 -4.11
C LYS A 856 -23.82 -48.30 -5.01
N ILE A 857 -23.69 -48.51 -6.33
CA ILE A 857 -23.34 -47.48 -7.33
C ILE A 857 -24.10 -46.16 -7.11
N ASN A 858 -25.43 -46.22 -7.07
CA ASN A 858 -26.25 -45.02 -6.94
C ASN A 858 -26.07 -44.29 -5.60
N MET A 859 -25.72 -45.00 -4.52
CA MET A 859 -25.51 -44.41 -3.20
C MET A 859 -24.15 -43.73 -3.12
N GLU A 860 -23.06 -44.40 -3.51
CA GLU A 860 -21.72 -43.78 -3.49
C GLU A 860 -21.61 -42.66 -4.54
N PHE A 861 -22.22 -42.79 -5.72
CA PHE A 861 -22.27 -41.68 -6.69
C PHE A 861 -23.06 -40.47 -6.16
N LEU A 862 -24.17 -40.70 -5.45
CA LEU A 862 -24.89 -39.63 -4.77
C LEU A 862 -24.04 -38.99 -3.67
N GLN A 863 -23.40 -39.79 -2.82
CA GLN A 863 -22.68 -39.33 -1.63
C GLN A 863 -21.32 -38.67 -1.94
N ARG A 864 -20.59 -39.14 -2.96
CA ARG A 864 -19.22 -38.68 -3.28
C ARG A 864 -19.13 -37.69 -4.43
N CYS A 865 -20.13 -37.65 -5.31
CA CYS A 865 -20.11 -36.79 -6.49
C CYS A 865 -21.25 -35.77 -6.44
N ILE A 866 -22.50 -36.23 -6.42
CA ILE A 866 -23.66 -35.35 -6.60
C ILE A 866 -23.86 -34.43 -5.40
N PHE A 867 -23.94 -34.97 -4.17
CA PHE A 867 -24.26 -34.14 -3.00
C PHE A 867 -23.21 -33.05 -2.70
N PRO A 868 -21.89 -33.36 -2.62
CA PRO A 868 -20.87 -32.34 -2.39
C PRO A 868 -20.80 -31.27 -3.49
N ARG A 869 -21.27 -31.60 -4.70
CA ARG A 869 -21.29 -30.67 -5.83
C ARG A 869 -22.59 -29.87 -5.92
N CYS A 870 -23.74 -30.46 -5.66
CA CYS A 870 -25.02 -29.77 -5.80
C CYS A 870 -25.24 -28.72 -4.71
N THR A 871 -24.61 -28.87 -3.53
CA THR A 871 -24.57 -27.83 -2.50
C THR A 871 -23.53 -26.75 -2.80
N PHE A 872 -22.64 -26.94 -3.78
CA PHE A 872 -21.46 -26.08 -3.98
C PHE A 872 -21.76 -24.75 -4.68
N SER A 873 -22.62 -24.74 -5.71
CA SER A 873 -23.07 -23.50 -6.36
C SER A 873 -24.41 -23.72 -7.08
N MET A 874 -25.16 -22.63 -7.33
CA MET A 874 -26.42 -22.71 -8.08
C MET A 874 -26.26 -23.32 -9.50
N PRO A 875 -25.23 -22.97 -10.30
CA PRO A 875 -24.94 -23.67 -11.55
C PRO A 875 -24.52 -25.13 -11.38
N ASP A 876 -23.77 -25.46 -10.32
CA ASP A 876 -23.37 -26.85 -10.05
C ASP A 876 -24.56 -27.74 -9.63
N ALA A 877 -25.57 -27.17 -8.96
CA ALA A 877 -26.85 -27.86 -8.68
C ALA A 877 -27.59 -28.27 -9.97
N VAL A 878 -27.69 -27.35 -10.93
CA VAL A 878 -28.29 -27.63 -12.26
C VAL A 878 -27.43 -28.61 -13.05
N TYR A 879 -26.10 -28.46 -13.02
CA TYR A 879 -25.16 -29.40 -13.63
C TYR A 879 -25.36 -30.83 -13.11
N CYS A 880 -25.53 -31.02 -11.80
CA CYS A 880 -25.72 -32.36 -11.24
C CYS A 880 -26.98 -33.05 -11.80
N ALA A 881 -28.10 -32.33 -11.89
CA ALA A 881 -29.33 -32.85 -12.50
C ALA A 881 -29.15 -33.14 -13.99
N MET A 882 -28.47 -32.25 -14.73
CA MET A 882 -28.20 -32.44 -16.16
C MET A 882 -27.20 -33.57 -16.43
N PHE A 883 -26.25 -33.85 -15.55
CA PHE A 883 -25.37 -35.01 -15.65
C PHE A 883 -26.14 -36.32 -15.43
N VAL A 884 -26.99 -36.40 -14.40
CA VAL A 884 -27.90 -37.54 -14.18
C VAL A 884 -28.83 -37.77 -15.38
N HIS A 885 -29.40 -36.70 -15.95
CA HIS A 885 -30.18 -36.77 -17.19
C HIS A 885 -29.33 -37.26 -18.39
N THR A 886 -28.08 -36.80 -18.50
CA THR A 886 -27.15 -37.24 -19.55
C THR A 886 -26.88 -38.73 -19.45
N LEU A 887 -26.52 -39.24 -18.26
CA LEU A 887 -26.31 -40.66 -17.99
C LEU A 887 -27.51 -41.52 -18.39
N HIS A 888 -28.72 -41.07 -18.04
CA HIS A 888 -29.97 -41.71 -18.44
C HIS A 888 -30.14 -41.72 -19.97
N SER A 889 -29.99 -40.55 -20.60
CA SER A 889 -30.20 -40.39 -22.05
C SER A 889 -29.21 -41.16 -22.93
N LEU A 890 -28.03 -41.48 -22.39
CA LEU A 890 -27.00 -42.30 -23.05
C LEU A 890 -27.20 -43.81 -22.83
N GLY A 891 -28.20 -44.22 -22.03
CA GLY A 891 -28.43 -45.63 -21.69
C GLY A 891 -27.23 -46.24 -20.96
N THR A 892 -26.66 -45.51 -20.00
CA THR A 892 -25.38 -45.90 -19.38
C THR A 892 -25.53 -47.17 -18.55
N PRO A 893 -24.70 -48.22 -18.76
CA PRO A 893 -24.83 -49.48 -18.04
C PRO A 893 -24.76 -49.33 -16.52
N PHE A 894 -25.51 -50.19 -15.81
CA PHE A 894 -25.60 -50.27 -14.35
C PHE A 894 -26.17 -49.05 -13.60
N PHE A 895 -26.29 -47.88 -14.24
CA PHE A 895 -26.90 -46.69 -13.64
C PHE A 895 -28.44 -46.70 -13.78
N ASN A 896 -29.14 -47.10 -12.72
CA ASN A 896 -30.61 -47.06 -12.67
C ASN A 896 -31.12 -45.72 -12.11
N THR A 897 -31.67 -44.86 -12.97
CA THR A 897 -32.14 -43.51 -12.59
C THR A 897 -33.33 -43.52 -11.62
N VAL A 898 -34.23 -44.52 -11.70
CA VAL A 898 -35.37 -44.64 -10.76
C VAL A 898 -34.86 -44.97 -9.36
N ASN A 899 -33.91 -45.91 -9.25
CA ASN A 899 -33.26 -46.23 -7.98
C ASN A 899 -32.41 -45.04 -7.47
N HIS A 900 -31.85 -44.20 -8.35
CA HIS A 900 -31.16 -42.98 -7.92
C HIS A 900 -32.15 -41.98 -7.27
N ILE A 901 -33.32 -41.77 -7.88
CA ILE A 901 -34.39 -40.93 -7.33
C ILE A 901 -34.94 -41.50 -6.02
N ASP A 902 -35.15 -42.83 -5.92
CA ASP A 902 -35.57 -43.49 -4.68
C ASP A 902 -34.54 -43.31 -3.55
N VAL A 903 -33.25 -43.53 -3.83
CA VAL A 903 -32.18 -43.31 -2.85
C VAL A 903 -32.15 -41.85 -2.40
N LEU A 904 -32.20 -40.91 -3.34
CA LEU A 904 -32.20 -39.47 -3.06
C LEU A 904 -33.37 -39.06 -2.16
N ILE A 905 -34.60 -39.37 -2.55
CA ILE A 905 -35.81 -38.89 -1.86
C ILE A 905 -36.08 -39.69 -0.58
N CYS A 906 -36.05 -41.03 -0.66
CA CYS A 906 -36.54 -41.89 0.40
C CYS A 906 -35.46 -42.26 1.44
N LYS A 907 -34.17 -42.16 1.12
CA LYS A 907 -33.08 -42.63 1.99
C LYS A 907 -32.15 -41.53 2.49
N THR A 908 -31.90 -40.46 1.73
CA THR A 908 -30.88 -39.47 2.08
C THR A 908 -31.35 -38.03 2.23
N LEU A 909 -32.53 -37.66 1.71
CA LEU A 909 -33.00 -36.26 1.68
C LEU A 909 -33.04 -35.59 3.06
N GLN A 910 -33.61 -36.26 4.07
CA GLN A 910 -33.75 -35.69 5.41
C GLN A 910 -32.38 -35.34 6.06
N PRO A 911 -31.42 -36.27 6.19
CA PRO A 911 -30.11 -35.93 6.76
C PRO A 911 -29.33 -34.93 5.91
N MET A 912 -29.49 -34.93 4.58
CA MET A 912 -28.88 -33.91 3.70
C MET A 912 -29.37 -32.50 4.06
N ILE A 913 -30.69 -32.28 4.14
CA ILE A 913 -31.26 -30.97 4.51
C ILE A 913 -30.80 -30.52 5.91
N CYS A 914 -30.73 -31.44 6.88
CA CYS A 914 -30.30 -31.11 8.25
C CYS A 914 -28.81 -30.75 8.38
N CYS A 915 -27.97 -31.06 7.39
CA CYS A 915 -26.54 -30.74 7.42
C CYS A 915 -26.17 -29.49 6.61
N CYS A 916 -27.07 -28.98 5.77
CA CYS A 916 -26.81 -27.83 4.88
C CYS A 916 -26.93 -26.48 5.60
N THR A 917 -26.17 -25.47 5.14
CA THR A 917 -26.47 -24.05 5.39
C THR A 917 -27.75 -23.59 4.68
N GLU A 918 -28.18 -22.35 4.93
CA GLU A 918 -29.35 -21.75 4.25
C GLU A 918 -29.15 -21.69 2.73
N TYR A 919 -27.94 -21.34 2.27
CA TYR A 919 -27.62 -21.30 0.84
C TYR A 919 -27.41 -22.70 0.24
N GLU A 920 -26.73 -23.61 0.94
CA GLU A 920 -26.60 -25.01 0.50
C GLU A 920 -27.97 -25.70 0.35
N ALA A 921 -28.90 -25.44 1.27
CA ALA A 921 -30.27 -25.96 1.20
C ALA A 921 -31.04 -25.38 0.00
N GLY A 922 -30.84 -24.09 -0.32
CA GLY A 922 -31.38 -23.46 -1.54
C GLY A 922 -30.88 -24.12 -2.82
N ARG A 923 -29.57 -24.37 -2.92
CA ARG A 923 -28.93 -25.07 -4.05
C ARG A 923 -29.41 -26.52 -4.17
N LEU A 924 -29.49 -27.25 -3.06
CA LEU A 924 -30.09 -28.61 -3.01
C LEU A 924 -31.55 -28.59 -3.48
N GLY A 925 -32.34 -27.59 -3.07
CA GLY A 925 -33.70 -27.37 -3.55
C GLY A 925 -33.77 -27.17 -5.07
N ARG A 926 -32.80 -26.46 -5.67
CA ARG A 926 -32.72 -26.31 -7.13
C ARG A 926 -32.41 -27.63 -7.83
N PHE A 927 -31.45 -28.40 -7.31
CA PHE A 927 -31.13 -29.74 -7.84
C PHE A 927 -32.35 -30.69 -7.79
N LEU A 928 -33.11 -30.67 -6.69
CA LEU A 928 -34.34 -31.43 -6.54
C LEU A 928 -35.41 -30.98 -7.54
N CYS A 929 -35.57 -29.67 -7.76
CA CYS A 929 -36.51 -29.13 -8.74
C CYS A 929 -36.22 -29.65 -10.16
N GLU A 930 -34.97 -29.57 -10.63
CA GLU A 930 -34.60 -30.08 -11.96
C GLU A 930 -34.73 -31.61 -12.07
N THR A 931 -34.38 -32.35 -11.02
CA THR A 931 -34.55 -33.81 -10.97
C THR A 931 -36.03 -34.21 -11.02
N LEU A 932 -36.90 -33.48 -10.33
CA LEU A 932 -38.34 -33.72 -10.31
C LEU A 932 -39.04 -33.31 -11.61
N LYS A 933 -38.54 -32.31 -12.36
CA LYS A 933 -39.05 -32.00 -13.71
C LYS A 933 -38.93 -33.20 -14.65
N ILE A 934 -37.81 -33.92 -14.59
CA ILE A 934 -37.56 -35.14 -15.37
C ILE A 934 -38.55 -36.23 -14.97
N ALA A 935 -38.68 -36.50 -13.65
CA ALA A 935 -39.62 -37.50 -13.14
C ALA A 935 -41.09 -37.16 -13.44
N TYR A 936 -41.45 -35.87 -13.46
CA TYR A 936 -42.79 -35.39 -13.83
C TYR A 936 -43.04 -35.51 -15.34
N TYR A 937 -42.03 -35.29 -16.19
CA TYR A 937 -42.14 -35.48 -17.64
C TYR A 937 -42.33 -36.96 -18.04
N TRP A 938 -41.84 -37.89 -17.22
CA TRP A 938 -42.07 -39.33 -17.42
C TRP A 938 -43.42 -39.85 -16.92
N LYS A 939 -44.23 -39.00 -16.26
CA LYS A 939 -45.53 -39.35 -15.67
C LYS A 939 -46.69 -38.91 -16.57
#